data_AF-A0AAW2X8C8-F1
#
_entry.id   AF-A0AAW2X8C8-F1
#
_cell.length_a   1.000
_cell.length_b   1.000
_cell.length_c   1.000
_cell.angle_alpha   90.00
_cell.angle_beta   90.00
_cell.angle_gamma   90.00
#
_symmetry.space_group_name_H-M   'P 1'
#
loop_
_entity.id
_entity.type
_entity.pdbx_description
1 polymer ?
#
loop_
_entity_poly.entity_id
_entity_poly.type
_entity_poly.pdbx_seq_one_letter_code
_entity_poly.pdbx_strand_id
1 'polypeptide(L)'
;MKWIFPGKVGSPGGGGEGKAVVFKSKLKWVGLFGLVLSAFSLFTHFLLARYTDGFAVSEYKSSVTIFSWRPIFENADLSTATALYRRLWGPVRRLESIHPYANPRGNYAAPALQTNGFVFVRIRGGFHEIRNSICDIVVVARLLNATLVIPEIQSTTSSKGISTQFKSFAYLYSEDHFMAALAEDIRIVKTLPKDLKGARRKKEIPSFKVPNSASPYFYLHHVLPVLSRHSVVELVVPDGGCLQALLPPHLEEYQRLRCRVAFHALKFRDEVQELSTKILYRLRASGRPFIAYDPGMTRDALAYHGCAELFQDVHTELIQHKRAWMIKRGIVKGNLSVDSAEQRLKGLCPLMPEEIGILLRAYGYSWDTIIYVSGGEVFGGQKKLIPLHAMFENVVDRTSLSMPWELNIMYGREANLVDKYPKTSPPPKVEQKPDTWKMSGPRPRPLPPPPARAKYPYNIEGWWGWVAESDNEPESTVMELRTNAHKLLWEAIDYTICVEADVFIPGFDRDGKGFPNFASLVMGHRLHQLANSKTFRINRKEIAKLLEEVGDNFYQANHTWSTSVRRHLRRDFDNGLAEELRRSKPFSFLSFPVPECSCLRGEPSEVSVPVNASSSSAHSSLHDVLGSMQHCPSWMDADVASSPKDNDSEQDDVDEDEPDLPGAALLFRQSAVSNESGVELSSKEETQMEDQEELEGGER
;
A
#
# COMPACT_ATOMS: atom_id res chain seq x y z
N MET A 1 -57.94 11.46 -36.32
CA MET A 1 -58.13 11.89 -37.73
C MET A 1 -56.77 11.95 -38.43
N LYS A 2 -56.59 11.14 -39.48
CA LYS A 2 -55.45 11.12 -40.43
C LYS A 2 -55.47 12.33 -41.35
N TRP A 3 -54.32 12.84 -41.80
CA TRP A 3 -54.07 13.44 -43.14
C TRP A 3 -52.55 13.40 -43.39
N ILE A 4 -51.94 12.64 -44.31
CA ILE A 4 -51.98 12.56 -45.79
C ILE A 4 -51.37 13.80 -46.49
N PHE A 5 -50.26 13.55 -47.20
CA PHE A 5 -49.57 14.42 -48.18
C PHE A 5 -50.45 14.75 -49.41
N PRO A 6 -50.20 15.88 -50.09
CA PRO A 6 -49.56 15.85 -51.43
C PRO A 6 -48.57 17.03 -51.59
N GLY A 7 -47.73 17.22 -52.61
CA GLY A 7 -47.66 16.80 -54.02
C GLY A 7 -47.31 18.04 -54.86
N LYS A 8 -46.21 18.01 -55.62
CA LYS A 8 -45.70 19.10 -56.48
C LYS A 8 -46.69 19.48 -57.60
N VAL A 9 -46.80 20.76 -57.93
CA VAL A 9 -47.44 21.28 -59.17
C VAL A 9 -46.51 22.26 -59.88
N GLY A 10 -46.48 22.17 -61.20
CA GLY A 10 -45.66 22.95 -62.11
C GLY A 10 -46.18 24.37 -62.45
N SER A 11 -45.26 25.09 -63.08
CA SER A 11 -45.36 26.36 -63.84
C SER A 11 -46.46 26.37 -64.92
N PRO A 12 -46.71 27.47 -65.69
CA PRO A 12 -46.06 28.80 -65.72
C PRO A 12 -47.01 30.02 -65.90
N GLY A 13 -46.43 31.24 -65.87
CA GLY A 13 -46.82 32.32 -66.79
C GLY A 13 -47.55 33.54 -66.19
N GLY A 14 -47.16 34.73 -66.67
CA GLY A 14 -47.94 35.96 -66.53
C GLY A 14 -47.14 37.15 -66.00
N GLY A 15 -46.82 38.09 -66.90
CA GLY A 15 -46.13 39.33 -66.56
C GLY A 15 -46.97 40.36 -65.82
N GLY A 16 -46.31 41.41 -65.33
CA GLY A 16 -46.95 42.58 -64.74
C GLY A 16 -45.94 43.42 -63.96
N GLU A 17 -45.70 44.63 -64.46
CA GLU A 17 -44.84 45.67 -63.90
C GLU A 17 -45.19 46.04 -62.46
N GLY A 18 -44.19 46.55 -61.71
CA GLY A 18 -44.48 47.50 -60.64
C GLY A 18 -43.55 47.50 -59.44
N LYS A 19 -42.62 48.46 -59.47
CA LYS A 19 -42.00 49.15 -58.33
C LYS A 19 -40.82 48.46 -57.64
N ALA A 20 -39.65 48.95 -58.02
CA ALA A 20 -38.44 48.91 -57.22
C ALA A 20 -38.66 49.58 -55.85
N VAL A 21 -38.29 48.88 -54.76
CA VAL A 21 -37.89 49.53 -53.51
C VAL A 21 -36.44 49.16 -53.24
N VAL A 22 -35.58 50.12 -53.52
CA VAL A 22 -34.18 50.12 -53.17
C VAL A 22 -34.06 50.31 -51.65
N PHE A 23 -33.82 49.24 -50.90
CA PHE A 23 -33.19 49.37 -49.58
C PHE A 23 -31.67 49.23 -49.73
N LYS A 24 -31.04 50.39 -49.98
CA LYS A 24 -29.60 50.56 -50.08
C LYS A 24 -28.92 50.32 -48.72
N SER A 25 -27.95 49.41 -48.77
CA SER A 25 -26.59 49.57 -48.21
C SER A 25 -26.33 49.48 -46.70
N LYS A 26 -27.29 49.58 -45.77
CA LYS A 26 -26.95 49.41 -44.33
C LYS A 26 -26.95 47.95 -43.86
N LEU A 27 -27.85 47.11 -44.38
CA LEU A 27 -27.93 45.71 -43.99
C LEU A 27 -26.71 44.88 -44.43
N LYS A 28 -26.09 45.25 -45.55
CA LYS A 28 -24.84 44.62 -46.04
C LYS A 28 -23.64 44.90 -45.13
N TRP A 29 -23.58 46.09 -44.53
CA TRP A 29 -22.53 46.45 -43.57
C TRP A 29 -22.74 45.77 -42.21
N VAL A 30 -23.99 45.62 -41.77
CA VAL A 30 -24.32 44.83 -40.57
C VAL A 30 -23.98 43.36 -40.78
N GLY A 31 -24.29 42.80 -41.96
CA GLY A 31 -23.88 41.43 -42.33
C GLY A 31 -22.37 41.26 -42.41
N LEU A 32 -21.65 42.20 -43.02
CA LEU A 32 -20.19 42.18 -43.11
C LEU A 32 -19.54 42.31 -41.72
N PHE A 33 -20.06 43.19 -40.88
CA PHE A 33 -19.57 43.37 -39.51
C PHE A 33 -19.83 42.12 -38.65
N GLY A 34 -21.00 41.49 -38.80
CA GLY A 34 -21.31 40.21 -38.17
C GLY A 34 -20.40 39.08 -38.64
N LEU A 35 -20.06 39.04 -39.93
CA LEU A 35 -19.15 38.04 -40.49
C LEU A 35 -17.72 38.24 -39.99
N VAL A 36 -17.25 39.50 -39.89
CA VAL A 36 -15.94 39.83 -39.32
C VAL A 36 -15.88 39.49 -37.82
N LEU A 37 -16.93 39.79 -37.05
CA LEU A 37 -17.03 39.38 -35.64
C LEU A 37 -17.05 37.86 -35.48
N SER A 38 -17.77 37.15 -36.34
CA SER A 38 -17.78 35.69 -36.34
C SER A 38 -16.42 35.11 -36.70
N ALA A 39 -15.71 35.69 -37.67
CA ALA A 39 -14.38 35.27 -38.05
C ALA A 39 -13.35 35.57 -36.95
N PHE A 40 -13.47 36.71 -36.28
CA PHE A 40 -12.62 37.06 -35.14
C PHE A 40 -12.89 36.15 -33.94
N SER A 41 -14.16 35.84 -33.67
CA SER A 41 -14.57 34.86 -32.65
C SER A 41 -14.02 33.46 -32.96
N LEU A 42 -14.14 33.00 -34.21
CA LEU A 42 -13.55 31.73 -34.65
C LEU A 42 -12.03 31.75 -34.56
N PHE A 43 -11.37 32.85 -34.93
CA PHE A 43 -9.92 33.01 -34.83
C PHE A 43 -9.45 33.03 -33.37
N THR A 44 -10.19 33.68 -32.47
CA THR A 44 -9.92 33.62 -31.03
C THR A 44 -10.15 32.23 -30.47
N HIS A 45 -11.19 31.52 -30.91
CA HIS A 45 -11.42 30.12 -30.53
C HIS A 45 -10.35 29.19 -31.10
N PHE A 46 -9.85 29.43 -32.31
CA PHE A 46 -8.73 28.69 -32.89
C PHE A 46 -7.42 28.99 -32.18
N LEU A 47 -7.16 30.24 -31.78
CA LEU A 47 -5.99 30.60 -30.99
C LEU A 47 -6.06 30.03 -29.57
N LEU A 48 -7.23 30.08 -28.92
CA LEU A 48 -7.47 29.37 -27.65
C LEU A 48 -7.29 27.86 -27.84
N ALA A 49 -7.87 27.28 -28.89
CA ALA A 49 -7.73 25.86 -29.22
C ALA A 49 -6.27 25.47 -29.50
N ARG A 50 -5.48 26.35 -30.12
CA ARG A 50 -4.04 26.11 -30.38
C ARG A 50 -3.16 26.32 -29.16
N TYR A 51 -3.49 27.30 -28.31
CA TYR A 51 -2.85 27.48 -27.00
C TYR A 51 -3.17 26.29 -26.09
N THR A 52 -4.38 25.74 -26.19
CA THR A 52 -4.74 24.49 -25.54
C THR A 52 -4.14 23.27 -26.25
N ASP A 53 -3.92 23.23 -27.56
CA ASP A 53 -3.23 22.07 -28.18
C ASP A 53 -1.76 21.97 -27.76
N GLY A 54 -1.12 23.10 -27.45
CA GLY A 54 0.24 23.14 -26.91
C GLY A 54 0.36 22.74 -25.44
N PHE A 55 -0.75 22.64 -24.70
CA PHE A 55 -0.76 22.41 -23.24
C PHE A 55 -1.79 21.36 -22.76
N ALA A 56 -2.77 20.97 -23.58
CA ALA A 56 -4.04 20.38 -23.13
C ALA A 56 -4.50 19.14 -23.93
N VAL A 57 -3.72 18.61 -24.88
CA VAL A 57 -4.03 17.28 -25.48
C VAL A 57 -3.59 16.11 -24.59
N SER A 58 -3.03 16.36 -23.40
CA SER A 58 -3.01 15.38 -22.31
C SER A 58 -3.92 15.73 -21.13
N GLU A 59 -4.76 16.77 -21.24
CA GLU A 59 -5.48 17.34 -20.10
C GLU A 59 -7.01 17.43 -20.29
N TYR A 60 -7.57 16.72 -21.27
CA TYR A 60 -9.02 16.44 -21.32
C TYR A 60 -9.38 15.17 -20.52
N LYS A 61 -9.02 15.18 -19.24
CA LYS A 61 -9.75 14.50 -18.17
C LYS A 61 -9.72 15.42 -16.96
N SER A 62 -10.90 15.84 -16.54
CA SER A 62 -11.19 16.48 -15.24
C SER A 62 -10.93 17.99 -15.13
N SER A 63 -11.74 18.79 -15.82
CA SER A 63 -12.02 20.18 -15.42
C SER A 63 -13.37 20.32 -14.70
N VAL A 64 -13.73 19.35 -13.84
CA VAL A 64 -14.62 19.51 -12.66
C VAL A 64 -14.28 18.41 -11.64
N THR A 65 -13.33 18.66 -10.73
CA THR A 65 -13.27 18.02 -9.39
C THR A 65 -12.38 18.87 -8.48
N ILE A 66 -12.95 19.93 -7.90
CA ILE A 66 -12.39 20.58 -6.70
C ILE A 66 -12.70 19.62 -5.54
N PHE A 67 -11.72 18.78 -5.13
CA PHE A 67 -11.78 17.76 -4.07
C PHE A 67 -13.12 17.02 -3.90
N SER A 68 -13.25 15.86 -4.54
CA SER A 68 -14.48 15.06 -4.55
C SER A 68 -14.58 13.98 -3.48
N TRP A 69 -13.58 13.77 -2.62
CA TRP A 69 -13.75 12.86 -1.48
C TRP A 69 -14.46 13.59 -0.34
N ARG A 70 -15.72 13.20 -0.10
CA ARG A 70 -16.49 13.60 1.05
C ARG A 70 -16.85 12.31 1.79
N PRO A 71 -16.28 12.07 2.98
CA PRO A 71 -16.63 10.87 3.71
C PRO A 71 -18.10 10.92 4.12
N ILE A 72 -18.74 9.77 4.08
CA ILE A 72 -20.15 9.60 4.45
C ILE A 72 -20.15 8.95 5.83
N PHE A 73 -20.85 9.56 6.79
CA PHE A 73 -20.98 9.03 8.14
C PHE A 73 -22.45 8.80 8.48
N GLU A 74 -22.72 7.69 9.17
CA GLU A 74 -24.08 7.35 9.62
C GLU A 74 -24.54 8.28 10.74
N ASN A 75 -23.64 8.53 11.69
CA ASN A 75 -23.86 9.42 12.83
C ASN A 75 -23.00 10.68 12.70
N ALA A 76 -23.47 11.83 13.21
CA ALA A 76 -22.66 13.05 13.22
C ALA A 76 -21.50 12.95 14.24
N ASP A 77 -21.77 12.41 15.43
CA ASP A 77 -20.83 12.41 16.56
C ASP A 77 -20.33 11.00 16.91
N LEU A 78 -19.01 10.87 17.07
CA LEU A 78 -18.36 9.66 17.59
C LEU A 78 -18.02 9.87 19.07
N SER A 79 -18.78 9.23 19.98
CA SER A 79 -18.54 9.37 21.42
C SER A 79 -17.27 8.62 21.84
N THR A 80 -16.23 9.37 22.21
CA THR A 80 -14.93 8.86 22.65
C THR A 80 -14.98 8.20 24.04
N ALA A 81 -16.02 8.47 24.83
CA ALA A 81 -16.19 7.92 26.17
C ALA A 81 -16.68 6.46 26.19
N THR A 82 -17.22 5.97 25.06
CA THR A 82 -17.81 4.63 24.98
C THR A 82 -16.77 3.52 25.14
N ALA A 83 -17.17 2.40 25.76
CA ALA A 83 -16.32 1.21 25.85
C ALA A 83 -15.96 0.66 24.45
N LEU A 84 -16.89 0.75 23.49
CA LEU A 84 -16.65 0.39 22.09
C LEU A 84 -15.54 1.23 21.46
N TYR A 85 -15.55 2.57 21.64
CA TYR A 85 -14.50 3.43 21.12
C TYR A 85 -13.13 3.07 21.72
N ARG A 86 -13.06 2.90 23.04
CA ARG A 86 -11.82 2.47 23.72
C ARG A 86 -11.32 1.12 23.18
N ARG A 87 -12.21 0.17 22.94
CA ARG A 87 -11.87 -1.13 22.35
C ARG A 87 -11.37 -1.04 20.91
N LEU A 88 -11.97 -0.20 20.07
CA LEU A 88 -11.61 -0.10 18.65
C LEU A 88 -10.40 0.81 18.41
N TRP A 89 -10.31 1.94 19.11
CA TRP A 89 -9.39 3.03 18.81
C TRP A 89 -8.46 3.41 19.96
N GLY A 90 -8.75 2.97 21.19
CA GLY A 90 -7.95 3.30 22.37
C GLY A 90 -6.55 2.68 22.37
N PRO A 91 -5.65 3.11 23.26
CA PRO A 91 -4.30 2.57 23.37
C PRO A 91 -4.29 1.13 23.89
N VAL A 92 -3.23 0.40 23.57
CA VAL A 92 -2.91 -0.92 24.15
C VAL A 92 -2.19 -0.72 25.48
N ARG A 93 -2.94 -0.81 26.60
CA ARG A 93 -2.47 -0.50 27.96
C ARG A 93 -1.12 -1.11 28.34
N ARG A 94 -0.88 -2.39 28.01
CA ARG A 94 0.37 -3.10 28.34
C ARG A 94 1.62 -2.50 27.69
N LEU A 95 1.46 -1.79 26.57
CA LEU A 95 2.57 -1.20 25.81
C LEU A 95 2.75 0.30 26.10
N GLU A 96 1.95 0.87 27.00
CA GLU A 96 2.02 2.30 27.36
C GLU A 96 3.32 2.70 28.04
N SER A 97 3.94 1.78 28.77
CA SER A 97 5.22 2.00 29.46
C SER A 97 6.44 1.99 28.53
N ILE A 98 6.27 1.58 27.27
CA ILE A 98 7.36 1.49 26.28
C ILE A 98 7.49 2.83 25.57
N HIS A 99 8.65 3.46 25.70
CA HIS A 99 8.95 4.73 25.04
C HIS A 99 10.10 4.62 24.03
N PRO A 100 10.08 5.42 22.95
CA PRO A 100 11.19 5.50 21.99
C PRO A 100 12.47 5.99 22.66
N TYR A 101 13.55 5.25 22.50
CA TYR A 101 14.87 5.66 22.98
C TYR A 101 16.00 5.01 22.17
N ALA A 102 16.62 5.78 21.28
CA ALA A 102 17.69 5.33 20.40
C ALA A 102 19.08 5.89 20.77
N ASN A 103 19.15 6.71 21.82
CA ASN A 103 20.40 7.35 22.23
C ASN A 103 21.39 6.34 22.80
N PRO A 104 22.70 6.61 22.68
CA PRO A 104 23.73 5.76 23.27
C PRO A 104 23.53 5.62 24.79
N ARG A 105 23.87 4.44 25.32
CA ARG A 105 23.68 4.14 26.76
C ARG A 105 24.98 3.99 27.54
N GLY A 106 26.12 4.14 26.87
CA GLY A 106 27.45 4.11 27.47
C GLY A 106 28.40 5.11 26.81
N ASN A 107 29.70 4.88 26.94
CA ASN A 107 30.71 5.73 26.32
C ASN A 107 30.65 5.63 24.79
N TYR A 108 30.08 6.65 24.16
CA TYR A 108 29.97 6.77 22.70
C TYR A 108 30.99 7.77 22.17
N ALA A 109 32.15 7.27 21.74
CA ALA A 109 33.23 8.14 21.26
C ALA A 109 32.86 8.83 19.95
N ALA A 110 33.26 10.09 19.80
CA ALA A 110 33.13 10.82 18.54
C ALA A 110 33.88 10.11 17.39
N PRO A 111 33.50 10.33 16.11
CA PRO A 111 34.17 9.72 14.96
C PRO A 111 35.63 10.14 14.87
N ALA A 112 36.52 9.24 14.47
CA ALA A 112 37.94 9.53 14.37
C ALA A 112 38.23 10.62 13.31
N LEU A 113 39.22 11.47 13.59
CA LEU A 113 39.69 12.50 12.65
C LEU A 113 40.36 11.89 11.41
N GLN A 114 40.96 10.70 11.54
CA GLN A 114 41.52 9.93 10.43
C GLN A 114 40.68 8.66 10.21
N THR A 115 40.26 8.46 8.96
CA THR A 115 39.45 7.30 8.55
C THR A 115 40.26 6.38 7.66
N ASN A 116 39.92 5.09 7.63
CA ASN A 116 40.60 4.07 6.83
C ASN A 116 40.42 4.24 5.29
N GLY A 117 39.46 5.07 4.87
CA GLY A 117 39.19 5.36 3.46
C GLY A 117 37.72 5.72 3.21
N PHE A 118 37.28 5.60 1.96
CA PHE A 118 35.92 5.89 1.51
C PHE A 118 35.14 4.61 1.18
N VAL A 119 33.93 4.50 1.72
CA VAL A 119 32.99 3.45 1.34
C VAL A 119 31.92 4.06 0.45
N PHE A 120 31.87 3.60 -0.80
CA PHE A 120 30.87 3.98 -1.79
C PHE A 120 29.89 2.82 -1.98
N VAL A 121 28.58 3.09 -1.94
CA VAL A 121 27.58 2.02 -1.86
C VAL A 121 26.49 2.21 -2.91
N ARG A 122 26.11 1.10 -3.53
CA ARG A 122 25.01 1.01 -4.47
C ARG A 122 23.98 0.00 -3.99
N ILE A 123 22.77 0.47 -3.74
CA ILE A 123 21.67 -0.29 -3.14
C ILE A 123 20.63 -0.59 -4.21
N ARG A 124 20.20 -1.83 -4.28
CA ARG A 124 19.12 -2.32 -5.15
C ARG A 124 18.00 -2.88 -4.28
N GLY A 125 16.77 -2.65 -4.70
CA GLY A 125 15.59 -3.16 -4.02
C GLY A 125 14.41 -2.21 -4.06
N GLY A 126 13.29 -2.65 -3.46
CA GLY A 126 12.14 -1.82 -3.15
C GLY A 126 12.36 -0.93 -1.92
N PHE A 127 11.35 -0.16 -1.53
CA PHE A 127 11.48 0.83 -0.47
C PHE A 127 12.00 0.28 0.87
N HIS A 128 11.43 -0.83 1.36
CA HIS A 128 11.85 -1.42 2.64
C HIS A 128 13.25 -2.03 2.59
N GLU A 129 13.62 -2.68 1.48
CA GLU A 129 14.98 -3.18 1.24
C GLU A 129 16.00 -2.03 1.27
N ILE A 130 15.69 -0.92 0.59
CA ILE A 130 16.54 0.28 0.55
C ILE A 130 16.71 0.88 1.95
N ARG A 131 15.60 1.10 2.68
CA ARG A 131 15.63 1.71 4.02
C ARG A 131 16.45 0.86 4.99
N ASN A 132 16.25 -0.46 5.00
CA ASN A 132 17.03 -1.39 5.84
C ASN A 132 18.53 -1.34 5.48
N SER A 133 18.87 -1.38 4.19
CA SER A 133 20.27 -1.32 3.74
C SER A 133 20.97 -0.02 4.10
N ILE A 134 20.28 1.13 4.09
CA ILE A 134 20.90 2.39 4.51
C ILE A 134 21.23 2.38 6.01
N CYS A 135 20.35 1.78 6.83
CA CYS A 135 20.61 1.65 8.27
C CYS A 135 21.81 0.73 8.54
N ASP A 136 21.91 -0.37 7.81
CA ASP A 136 23.05 -1.30 7.89
C ASP A 136 24.35 -0.64 7.45
N ILE A 137 24.33 0.14 6.36
CA ILE A 137 25.57 0.65 5.79
C ILE A 137 26.22 1.75 6.64
N VAL A 138 25.42 2.56 7.33
CA VAL A 138 25.93 3.53 8.31
C VAL A 138 26.68 2.80 9.42
N VAL A 139 26.13 1.70 9.93
CA VAL A 139 26.77 0.85 10.92
C VAL A 139 28.05 0.21 10.38
N VAL A 140 28.03 -0.31 9.16
CA VAL A 140 29.22 -0.89 8.51
C VAL A 140 30.32 0.16 8.35
N ALA A 141 29.98 1.38 7.93
CA ALA A 141 30.94 2.47 7.82
C ALA A 141 31.56 2.83 9.18
N ARG A 142 30.74 2.86 10.24
CA ARG A 142 31.22 3.04 11.62
C ARG A 142 32.16 1.91 12.05
N LEU A 143 31.78 0.66 11.82
CA LEU A 143 32.55 -0.53 12.17
C LEU A 143 33.92 -0.54 11.50
N LEU A 144 33.99 -0.08 10.25
CA LEU A 144 35.21 0.00 9.45
C LEU A 144 36.03 1.28 9.70
N ASN A 145 35.58 2.19 10.57
CA ASN A 145 36.12 3.54 10.73
C ASN A 145 36.35 4.24 9.36
N ALA A 146 35.33 4.19 8.51
CA ALA A 146 35.38 4.68 7.14
C ALA A 146 34.51 5.92 6.94
N THR A 147 34.88 6.76 5.97
CA THR A 147 34.02 7.86 5.51
C THR A 147 32.97 7.30 4.55
N LEU A 148 31.69 7.47 4.87
CA LEU A 148 30.58 7.03 4.01
C LEU A 148 30.34 8.07 2.91
N VAL A 149 30.30 7.62 1.66
CA VAL A 149 29.76 8.43 0.56
C VAL A 149 28.24 8.23 0.51
N ILE A 150 27.47 9.30 0.31
CA ILE A 150 26.00 9.19 0.18
C ILE A 150 25.63 8.04 -0.77
N PRO A 151 24.80 7.07 -0.34
CA PRO A 151 24.49 5.88 -1.13
C PRO A 151 23.77 6.18 -2.44
N GLU A 152 23.97 5.34 -3.45
CA GLU A 152 23.22 5.39 -4.71
C GLU A 152 22.10 4.33 -4.73
N ILE A 153 20.87 4.78 -4.89
CA ILE A 153 19.66 3.96 -5.06
C ILE A 153 19.51 3.60 -6.53
N GLN A 154 19.66 2.33 -6.88
CA GLN A 154 19.74 1.92 -8.27
C GLN A 154 18.47 2.24 -9.08
N SER A 155 17.28 2.01 -8.52
CA SER A 155 16.00 2.21 -9.21
C SER A 155 15.80 3.66 -9.70
N THR A 156 16.40 4.64 -9.04
CA THR A 156 16.41 6.03 -9.50
C THR A 156 17.46 6.21 -10.61
N THR A 157 18.70 5.77 -10.41
CA THR A 157 19.77 5.96 -11.40
C THR A 157 19.58 5.21 -12.73
N SER A 158 18.85 4.09 -12.74
CA SER A 158 18.59 3.31 -13.95
C SER A 158 17.51 3.90 -14.86
N SER A 159 16.72 4.84 -14.34
CA SER A 159 15.49 5.31 -14.97
C SER A 159 15.76 6.56 -15.80
N LYS A 160 15.39 6.55 -17.08
CA LYS A 160 15.47 7.76 -17.92
C LYS A 160 14.19 8.57 -17.77
N GLY A 161 14.29 9.89 -17.88
CA GLY A 161 13.14 10.79 -17.82
C GLY A 161 12.76 11.24 -16.41
N ILE A 162 13.33 10.66 -15.36
CA ILE A 162 13.22 11.21 -13.99
C ILE A 162 13.82 12.61 -13.93
N SER A 163 13.34 13.41 -12.99
CA SER A 163 13.86 14.76 -12.78
C SER A 163 15.37 14.74 -12.52
N THR A 164 16.12 15.47 -13.34
CA THR A 164 17.58 15.64 -13.21
C THR A 164 17.97 16.58 -12.08
N GLN A 165 16.98 17.22 -11.45
CA GLN A 165 17.17 18.10 -10.29
C GLN A 165 17.66 17.31 -9.07
N PHE A 166 17.28 16.03 -8.99
CA PHE A 166 17.59 15.19 -7.85
C PHE A 166 18.70 14.20 -8.20
N LYS A 167 19.64 14.06 -7.28
CA LYS A 167 20.52 12.90 -7.25
C LYS A 167 19.76 11.69 -6.71
N SER A 168 20.37 10.53 -6.87
CA SER A 168 19.78 9.25 -6.50
C SER A 168 19.19 9.18 -5.08
N PHE A 169 19.98 9.54 -4.05
CA PHE A 169 19.51 9.58 -2.66
C PHE A 169 18.53 10.73 -2.40
N ALA A 170 18.88 11.92 -2.90
CA ALA A 170 18.07 13.14 -2.80
C ALA A 170 16.67 13.02 -3.41
N TYR A 171 16.46 12.06 -4.31
CA TYR A 171 15.15 11.79 -4.88
C TYR A 171 14.15 11.34 -3.81
N LEU A 172 14.60 10.63 -2.78
CA LEU A 172 13.75 10.08 -1.72
C LEU A 172 13.96 10.77 -0.36
N TYR A 173 15.21 11.06 0.01
CA TYR A 173 15.59 11.52 1.35
C TYR A 173 16.31 12.87 1.31
N SER A 174 16.22 13.64 2.40
CA SER A 174 16.98 14.88 2.55
C SER A 174 18.46 14.59 2.84
N GLU A 175 19.35 14.90 1.89
CA GLU A 175 20.81 14.70 2.05
C GLU A 175 21.38 15.50 3.22
N ASP A 176 20.96 16.76 3.38
CA ASP A 176 21.50 17.65 4.39
C ASP A 176 21.07 17.26 5.80
N HIS A 177 19.80 16.87 5.97
CA HIS A 177 19.31 16.34 7.24
C HIS A 177 20.02 15.03 7.60
N PHE A 178 20.19 14.12 6.65
CA PHE A 178 20.89 12.85 6.86
C PHE A 178 22.33 13.05 7.34
N MET A 179 23.06 13.99 6.74
CA MET A 179 24.43 14.32 7.16
C MET A 179 24.46 15.00 8.54
N ALA A 180 23.55 15.94 8.81
CA ALA A 180 23.50 16.66 10.07
C ALA A 180 23.15 15.74 11.25
N ALA A 181 22.15 14.87 11.07
CA ALA A 181 21.69 13.94 12.10
C ALA A 181 22.73 12.89 12.50
N LEU A 182 23.68 12.58 11.61
CA LEU A 182 24.72 11.55 11.84
C LEU A 182 26.12 12.15 12.03
N ALA A 183 26.24 13.47 12.17
CA ALA A 183 27.54 14.15 12.27
C ALA A 183 28.38 13.66 13.47
N GLU A 184 27.73 13.31 14.57
CA GLU A 184 28.35 12.76 15.78
C GLU A 184 28.55 11.23 15.71
N ASP A 185 27.92 10.55 14.74
CA ASP A 185 27.99 9.11 14.59
C ASP A 185 29.06 8.69 13.57
N ILE A 186 29.06 9.26 12.37
CA ILE A 186 30.01 8.92 11.30
C ILE A 186 30.34 10.12 10.41
N ARG A 187 31.45 10.03 9.68
CA ARG A 187 31.79 11.01 8.65
C ARG A 187 31.10 10.66 7.34
N ILE A 188 30.34 11.60 6.79
CA ILE A 188 29.59 11.44 5.54
C ILE A 188 30.01 12.52 4.54
N VAL A 189 30.19 12.14 3.28
CA VAL A 189 30.47 13.07 2.18
C VAL A 189 29.49 12.87 1.01
N LYS A 190 29.10 13.97 0.35
CA LYS A 190 28.14 13.91 -0.78
C LYS A 190 28.68 13.16 -1.99
N THR A 191 29.98 13.29 -2.28
CA THR A 191 30.61 12.62 -3.43
C THR A 191 32.05 12.27 -3.12
N LEU A 192 32.58 11.25 -3.81
CA LEU A 192 34.01 10.90 -3.76
C LEU A 192 34.92 12.10 -4.10
N PRO A 193 36.15 12.15 -3.56
CA PRO A 193 37.22 13.05 -3.99
C PRO A 193 37.51 12.98 -5.51
N LYS A 194 38.05 14.06 -6.10
CA LYS A 194 38.21 14.21 -7.57
C LYS A 194 39.09 13.12 -8.20
N ASP A 195 40.17 12.76 -7.55
CA ASP A 195 41.09 11.67 -7.88
C ASP A 195 40.36 10.32 -7.92
N LEU A 196 39.57 10.01 -6.90
CA LEU A 196 38.81 8.76 -6.82
C LEU A 196 37.61 8.72 -7.79
N LYS A 197 37.05 9.87 -8.18
CA LYS A 197 36.04 9.92 -9.27
C LYS A 197 36.60 9.45 -10.60
N GLY A 198 37.88 9.72 -10.88
CA GLY A 198 38.58 9.24 -12.07
C GLY A 198 38.66 7.70 -12.09
N ALA A 199 39.13 7.11 -10.99
CA ALA A 199 39.21 5.66 -10.81
C ALA A 199 37.85 4.97 -10.96
N ARG A 200 36.77 5.59 -10.43
CA ARG A 200 35.40 5.08 -10.62
C ARG A 200 35.00 5.00 -12.10
N ARG A 201 35.27 6.06 -12.88
CA ARG A 201 34.93 6.09 -14.31
C ARG A 201 35.67 5.01 -15.11
N LYS A 202 36.90 4.70 -14.68
CA LYS A 202 37.72 3.63 -15.26
C LYS A 202 37.41 2.23 -14.72
N LYS A 203 36.47 2.10 -13.76
CA LYS A 203 36.12 0.85 -13.05
C LYS A 203 37.30 0.20 -12.31
N GLU A 204 38.18 1.04 -11.76
CA GLU A 204 39.37 0.60 -11.01
C GLU A 204 39.12 0.45 -9.50
N ILE A 205 37.92 0.80 -9.02
CA ILE A 205 37.55 0.68 -7.60
C ILE A 205 37.21 -0.79 -7.29
N PRO A 206 37.84 -1.40 -6.26
CA PRO A 206 37.48 -2.74 -5.82
C PRO A 206 36.02 -2.81 -5.36
N SER A 207 35.25 -3.76 -5.91
CA SER A 207 33.83 -3.91 -5.61
C SER A 207 33.51 -5.23 -4.91
N PHE A 208 32.69 -5.18 -3.86
CA PHE A 208 32.17 -6.36 -3.18
C PHE A 208 30.66 -6.47 -3.41
N LYS A 209 30.22 -7.63 -3.90
CA LYS A 209 28.80 -8.00 -3.86
C LYS A 209 28.50 -8.53 -2.46
N VAL A 210 27.76 -7.76 -1.67
CA VAL A 210 27.52 -8.07 -0.26
C VAL A 210 26.36 -9.07 -0.14
N PRO A 211 26.53 -10.19 0.59
CA PRO A 211 25.43 -11.11 0.84
C PRO A 211 24.38 -10.49 1.77
N ASN A 212 23.14 -10.94 1.67
CA ASN A 212 22.12 -10.58 2.64
C ASN A 212 22.55 -11.07 4.04
N SER A 213 22.33 -10.26 5.07
CA SER A 213 22.69 -10.60 6.46
C SER A 213 24.17 -10.92 6.66
N ALA A 214 25.08 -10.22 5.98
CA ALA A 214 26.53 -10.40 6.15
C ALA A 214 26.96 -10.18 7.61
N SER A 215 27.95 -10.93 8.10
CA SER A 215 28.42 -10.81 9.47
C SER A 215 29.43 -9.66 9.64
N PRO A 216 29.60 -9.10 10.85
CA PRO A 216 30.69 -8.17 11.14
C PRO A 216 32.07 -8.72 10.77
N TYR A 217 32.26 -10.04 10.90
CA TYR A 217 33.48 -10.73 10.48
C TYR A 217 33.79 -10.54 9.00
N PHE A 218 32.79 -10.66 8.11
CA PHE A 218 32.97 -10.45 6.68
C PHE A 218 33.56 -9.06 6.38
N TYR A 219 33.05 -8.03 7.05
CA TYR A 219 33.53 -6.67 6.87
C TYR A 219 34.96 -6.49 7.40
N LEU A 220 35.24 -6.95 8.61
CA LEU A 220 36.55 -6.78 9.24
C LEU A 220 37.66 -7.58 8.56
N HIS A 221 37.37 -8.77 8.02
CA HIS A 221 38.38 -9.66 7.46
C HIS A 221 38.49 -9.63 5.93
N HIS A 222 37.43 -9.24 5.21
CA HIS A 222 37.47 -9.19 3.74
C HIS A 222 37.43 -7.77 3.19
N VAL A 223 36.60 -6.89 3.76
CA VAL A 223 36.43 -5.53 3.23
C VAL A 223 37.50 -4.59 3.77
N LEU A 224 37.75 -4.59 5.08
CA LEU A 224 38.70 -3.69 5.74
C LEU A 224 40.11 -3.77 5.16
N PRO A 225 40.72 -4.96 4.91
CA PRO A 225 42.08 -5.02 4.37
C PRO A 225 42.19 -4.39 2.97
N VAL A 226 41.15 -4.54 2.14
CA VAL A 226 41.11 -3.95 0.80
C VAL A 226 40.89 -2.45 0.89
N LEU A 227 40.02 -1.99 1.80
CA LEU A 227 39.80 -0.58 2.09
C LEU A 227 41.08 0.11 2.53
N SER A 228 41.81 -0.45 3.49
CA SER A 228 43.08 0.12 3.97
C SER A 228 44.15 0.18 2.87
N ARG A 229 44.15 -0.77 1.93
CA ARG A 229 45.11 -0.80 0.81
C ARG A 229 44.80 0.19 -0.30
N HIS A 230 43.53 0.34 -0.68
CA HIS A 230 43.12 1.15 -1.83
C HIS A 230 42.52 2.51 -1.44
N SER A 231 42.30 2.75 -0.14
CA SER A 231 41.59 3.92 0.41
C SER A 231 40.15 4.11 -0.10
N VAL A 232 39.62 3.17 -0.90
CA VAL A 232 38.24 3.19 -1.42
C VAL A 232 37.75 1.78 -1.74
N VAL A 233 36.46 1.51 -1.47
CA VAL A 233 35.77 0.29 -1.89
C VAL A 233 34.33 0.61 -2.35
N GLU A 234 33.84 -0.15 -3.33
CA GLU A 234 32.43 -0.19 -3.72
C GLU A 234 31.73 -1.37 -3.03
N LEU A 235 30.60 -1.12 -2.38
CA LEU A 235 29.71 -2.16 -1.86
C LEU A 235 28.43 -2.18 -2.69
N VAL A 236 28.14 -3.32 -3.30
CA VAL A 236 26.91 -3.54 -4.07
C VAL A 236 25.97 -4.40 -3.23
N VAL A 237 24.83 -3.83 -2.84
CA VAL A 237 23.79 -4.50 -2.05
C VAL A 237 22.63 -4.87 -2.98
N PRO A 238 22.51 -6.14 -3.41
CA PRO A 238 21.58 -6.52 -4.47
C PRO A 238 20.13 -6.76 -4.01
N ASP A 239 19.94 -7.14 -2.75
CA ASP A 239 18.71 -7.79 -2.27
C ASP A 239 18.22 -7.22 -0.93
N GLY A 240 18.55 -5.95 -0.63
CA GLY A 240 18.34 -5.37 0.70
C GLY A 240 19.19 -6.02 1.81
N GLY A 241 19.16 -5.44 3.02
CA GLY A 241 19.72 -5.99 4.25
C GLY A 241 21.17 -6.51 4.13
N CYS A 242 22.16 -5.67 4.40
CA CYS A 242 23.57 -6.02 4.21
C CYS A 242 24.31 -6.38 5.51
N LEU A 243 23.66 -6.34 6.67
CA LEU A 243 24.29 -6.72 7.94
C LEU A 243 23.31 -7.61 8.73
N GLN A 244 23.81 -8.65 9.39
CA GLN A 244 22.98 -9.55 10.19
C GLN A 244 22.05 -8.77 11.15
N ALA A 245 20.80 -9.21 11.27
CA ALA A 245 19.79 -8.46 12.02
C ALA A 245 20.11 -8.41 13.52
N LEU A 246 20.59 -9.52 14.09
CA LEU A 246 21.00 -9.62 15.48
C LEU A 246 22.51 -9.51 15.60
N LEU A 247 23.00 -8.43 16.21
CA LEU A 247 24.42 -8.25 16.50
C LEU A 247 24.79 -8.82 17.88
N PRO A 248 26.04 -9.30 18.07
CA PRO A 248 26.53 -9.72 19.38
C PRO A 248 26.39 -8.63 20.46
N PRO A 249 26.31 -8.98 21.75
CA PRO A 249 26.11 -8.01 22.85
C PRO A 249 27.14 -6.88 22.90
N HIS A 250 28.41 -7.15 22.56
CA HIS A 250 29.46 -6.12 22.53
C HIS A 250 29.30 -5.09 21.39
N LEU A 251 28.39 -5.33 20.44
CA LEU A 251 28.03 -4.42 19.34
C LEU A 251 26.63 -3.83 19.50
N GLU A 252 26.05 -3.86 20.70
CA GLU A 252 24.69 -3.36 20.95
C GLU A 252 24.52 -1.87 20.58
N GLU A 253 25.55 -1.04 20.79
CA GLU A 253 25.54 0.37 20.37
C GLU A 253 25.41 0.55 18.85
N TYR A 254 25.83 -0.42 18.05
CA TYR A 254 25.60 -0.41 16.62
C TYR A 254 24.13 -0.71 16.26
N GLN A 255 23.42 -1.51 17.07
CA GLN A 255 21.97 -1.65 16.91
C GLN A 255 21.25 -0.33 17.21
N ARG A 256 21.66 0.37 18.27
CA ARG A 256 21.16 1.72 18.60
C ARG A 256 21.44 2.73 17.51
N LEU A 257 22.61 2.65 16.87
CA LEU A 257 22.92 3.46 15.69
C LEU A 257 21.96 3.15 14.52
N ARG A 258 21.60 1.87 14.28
CA ARG A 258 20.54 1.55 13.28
C ARG A 258 19.23 2.24 13.63
N CYS A 259 18.84 2.28 14.91
CA CYS A 259 17.63 2.99 15.36
C CYS A 259 17.71 4.49 15.02
N ARG A 260 18.81 5.17 15.37
CA ARG A 260 18.99 6.60 15.08
C ARG A 260 18.93 6.88 13.59
N VAL A 261 19.56 6.04 12.77
CA VAL A 261 19.49 6.17 11.32
C VAL A 261 18.05 6.00 10.82
N ALA A 262 17.39 4.92 11.24
CA ALA A 262 16.06 4.55 10.78
C ALA A 262 14.99 5.58 11.16
N PHE A 263 15.01 6.08 12.40
CA PHE A 263 13.90 6.87 12.94
C PHE A 263 14.18 8.37 13.05
N HIS A 264 15.45 8.79 12.97
CA HIS A 264 15.82 10.21 13.07
C HIS A 264 16.57 10.74 11.84
N ALA A 265 17.53 10.00 11.28
CA ALA A 265 18.33 10.49 10.16
C ALA A 265 17.66 10.34 8.78
N LEU A 266 16.85 9.29 8.58
CA LEU A 266 16.15 9.04 7.31
C LEU A 266 14.84 9.81 7.19
N LYS A 267 14.97 11.13 7.02
CA LYS A 267 13.87 12.05 6.72
C LYS A 267 13.63 12.12 5.22
N PHE A 268 12.38 11.90 4.78
CA PHE A 268 12.00 12.09 3.37
C PHE A 268 12.22 13.55 2.94
N ARG A 269 12.36 13.78 1.64
CA ARG A 269 12.41 15.16 1.13
C ARG A 269 11.10 15.91 1.40
N ASP A 270 11.19 17.23 1.40
CA ASP A 270 10.12 18.12 1.82
C ASP A 270 8.84 17.95 0.98
N GLU A 271 8.93 17.75 -0.34
CA GLU A 271 7.75 17.58 -1.20
C GLU A 271 6.96 16.31 -0.87
N VAL A 272 7.65 15.24 -0.46
CA VAL A 272 7.01 13.99 -0.01
C VAL A 272 6.33 14.24 1.34
N GLN A 273 7.02 14.89 2.27
CA GLN A 273 6.46 15.19 3.59
C GLN A 273 5.25 16.11 3.50
N GLU A 274 5.31 17.16 2.69
CA GLU A 274 4.21 18.11 2.50
C GLU A 274 2.96 17.42 1.95
N LEU A 275 3.11 16.56 0.94
CA LEU A 275 1.98 15.80 0.41
C LEU A 275 1.44 14.79 1.42
N SER A 276 2.30 14.06 2.13
CA SER A 276 1.88 13.17 3.21
C SER A 276 1.08 13.90 4.29
N THR A 277 1.54 15.08 4.73
CA THR A 277 0.83 15.91 5.71
C THR A 277 -0.53 16.38 5.18
N LYS A 278 -0.61 16.78 3.90
CA LYS A 278 -1.90 17.14 3.28
C LYS A 278 -2.87 15.96 3.23
N ILE A 279 -2.39 14.76 2.90
CA ILE A 279 -3.23 13.55 2.89
C ILE A 279 -3.71 13.22 4.30
N LEU A 280 -2.82 13.27 5.31
CA LEU A 280 -3.21 13.06 6.71
C LEU A 280 -4.24 14.08 7.18
N TYR A 281 -4.08 15.36 6.81
CA TYR A 281 -5.05 16.40 7.09
C TYR A 281 -6.42 16.09 6.45
N ARG A 282 -6.44 15.61 5.19
CA ARG A 282 -7.67 15.21 4.50
C ARG A 282 -8.35 14.04 5.22
N LEU A 283 -7.60 13.01 5.59
CA LEU A 283 -8.11 11.84 6.32
C LEU A 283 -8.72 12.24 7.67
N ARG A 284 -8.07 13.16 8.40
CA ARG A 284 -8.50 13.62 9.73
C ARG A 284 -9.46 14.81 9.69
N ALA A 285 -9.84 15.32 8.51
CA ALA A 285 -10.66 16.53 8.37
C ALA A 285 -12.04 16.41 9.02
N SER A 286 -12.58 15.20 9.12
CA SER A 286 -13.84 14.90 9.81
C SER A 286 -13.72 14.80 11.33
N GLY A 287 -12.50 14.85 11.89
CA GLY A 287 -12.23 14.58 13.30
C GLY A 287 -12.36 13.12 13.71
N ARG A 288 -12.54 12.19 12.74
CA ARG A 288 -12.67 10.75 13.00
C ARG A 288 -11.33 10.02 12.82
N PRO A 289 -11.11 8.93 13.58
CA PRO A 289 -9.95 8.08 13.38
C PRO A 289 -10.07 7.29 12.08
N PHE A 290 -8.93 6.78 11.59
CA PHE A 290 -8.89 5.96 10.39
C PHE A 290 -8.00 4.73 10.55
N ILE A 291 -8.28 3.72 9.73
CA ILE A 291 -7.48 2.51 9.60
C ILE A 291 -6.56 2.65 8.39
N ALA A 292 -5.28 2.33 8.53
CA ALA A 292 -4.42 2.06 7.40
C ALA A 292 -4.30 0.54 7.17
N TYR A 293 -4.63 0.09 5.97
CA TYR A 293 -4.58 -1.30 5.55
C TYR A 293 -3.52 -1.48 4.46
N ASP A 294 -2.52 -2.34 4.73
CA ASP A 294 -1.55 -2.75 3.72
C ASP A 294 -1.86 -4.17 3.23
N PRO A 295 -2.32 -4.39 1.99
CA PRO A 295 -2.59 -5.74 1.51
C PRO A 295 -1.33 -6.63 1.46
N GLY A 296 -0.15 -6.05 1.20
CA GLY A 296 1.12 -6.79 1.06
C GLY A 296 1.15 -7.80 -0.10
N MET A 297 0.13 -7.80 -0.97
CA MET A 297 -0.05 -8.74 -2.06
C MET A 297 0.75 -8.33 -3.30
N THR A 298 2.03 -8.69 -3.34
CA THR A 298 2.87 -8.50 -4.53
C THR A 298 2.94 -9.77 -5.38
N ARG A 299 3.11 -9.63 -6.70
CA ARG A 299 3.30 -10.77 -7.63
C ARG A 299 4.41 -11.71 -7.14
N ASP A 300 5.51 -11.14 -6.66
CA ASP A 300 6.67 -11.92 -6.21
C ASP A 300 6.38 -12.68 -4.91
N ALA A 301 5.69 -12.06 -3.94
CA ALA A 301 5.25 -12.73 -2.71
C ALA A 301 4.27 -13.87 -3.01
N LEU A 302 3.25 -13.62 -3.84
CA LEU A 302 2.26 -14.63 -4.23
C LEU A 302 2.91 -15.82 -4.95
N ALA A 303 3.89 -15.56 -5.81
CA ALA A 303 4.63 -16.59 -6.53
C ALA A 303 5.52 -17.43 -5.61
N TYR A 304 6.22 -16.78 -4.68
CA TYR A 304 7.07 -17.46 -3.71
C TYR A 304 6.28 -18.42 -2.82
N HIS A 305 5.13 -17.96 -2.31
CA HIS A 305 4.28 -18.73 -1.41
C HIS A 305 3.30 -19.68 -2.11
N GLY A 306 3.19 -19.64 -3.44
CA GLY A 306 2.35 -20.56 -4.21
C GLY A 306 0.86 -20.26 -4.08
N CYS A 307 0.48 -18.98 -4.10
CA CYS A 307 -0.90 -18.52 -3.85
C CYS A 307 -1.64 -18.14 -5.14
N ALA A 308 -1.38 -18.85 -6.24
CA ALA A 308 -1.86 -18.49 -7.57
C ALA A 308 -3.39 -18.64 -7.72
N GLU A 309 -3.97 -19.64 -7.07
CA GLU A 309 -5.38 -20.02 -7.26
C GLU A 309 -6.36 -19.08 -6.53
N LEU A 310 -5.86 -18.12 -5.73
CA LEU A 310 -6.67 -17.08 -5.08
C LEU A 310 -7.28 -16.05 -6.07
N PHE A 311 -6.77 -16.00 -7.31
CA PHE A 311 -7.17 -14.99 -8.27
C PHE A 311 -8.24 -15.47 -9.25
N GLN A 312 -8.17 -16.74 -9.66
CA GLN A 312 -9.09 -17.40 -10.61
C GLN A 312 -9.30 -16.59 -11.91
N ASP A 313 -8.26 -15.87 -12.33
CA ASP A 313 -8.26 -15.07 -13.55
C ASP A 313 -6.84 -15.02 -14.12
N VAL A 314 -6.60 -14.11 -15.06
CA VAL A 314 -5.33 -13.98 -15.75
C VAL A 314 -4.14 -13.82 -14.77
N HIS A 315 -4.34 -13.27 -13.57
CA HIS A 315 -3.29 -13.12 -12.57
C HIS A 315 -2.74 -14.46 -12.05
N THR A 316 -3.52 -15.54 -12.10
CA THR A 316 -3.05 -16.89 -11.77
C THR A 316 -1.87 -17.29 -12.66
N GLU A 317 -1.96 -17.02 -13.97
CA GLU A 317 -0.89 -17.33 -14.92
C GLU A 317 0.38 -16.49 -14.68
N LEU A 318 0.25 -15.21 -14.29
CA LEU A 318 1.45 -14.41 -13.94
C LEU A 318 2.16 -14.94 -12.71
N ILE A 319 1.40 -15.35 -11.70
CA ILE A 319 1.95 -15.88 -10.46
C ILE A 319 2.69 -17.18 -10.76
N GLN A 320 2.07 -18.08 -11.54
CA GLN A 320 2.69 -19.35 -11.94
C GLN A 320 3.93 -19.12 -12.81
N HIS A 321 3.86 -18.23 -13.81
CA HIS A 321 5.02 -17.88 -14.63
C HIS A 321 6.17 -17.33 -13.78
N LYS A 322 5.88 -16.40 -12.86
CA LYS A 322 6.90 -15.86 -11.95
C LYS A 322 7.48 -16.94 -11.03
N ARG A 323 6.66 -17.88 -10.56
CA ARG A 323 7.12 -19.00 -9.74
C ARG A 323 8.03 -19.94 -10.53
N ALA A 324 7.71 -20.26 -11.79
CA ALA A 324 8.57 -21.04 -12.67
C ALA A 324 9.95 -20.39 -12.83
N TRP A 325 9.97 -19.07 -13.03
CA TRP A 325 11.20 -18.29 -13.08
C TRP A 325 12.01 -18.38 -11.77
N MET A 326 11.34 -18.30 -10.61
CA MET A 326 11.99 -18.42 -9.30
C MET A 326 12.60 -19.81 -9.07
N ILE A 327 11.91 -20.87 -9.49
CA ILE A 327 12.40 -22.25 -9.41
C ILE A 327 13.64 -22.44 -10.28
N LYS A 328 13.62 -21.95 -11.53
CA LYS A 328 14.77 -22.01 -12.46
C LYS A 328 16.02 -21.33 -11.89
N ARG A 329 15.85 -20.32 -11.04
CA ARG A 329 16.94 -19.59 -10.37
C ARG A 329 17.29 -20.11 -8.98
N GLY A 330 16.63 -21.16 -8.50
CA GLY A 330 16.86 -21.74 -7.18
C GLY A 330 16.40 -20.87 -6.00
N ILE A 331 15.57 -19.86 -6.24
CA ILE A 331 14.99 -18.99 -5.20
C ILE A 331 13.92 -19.76 -4.42
N VAL A 332 13.08 -20.49 -5.14
CA VAL A 332 12.04 -21.36 -4.58
C VAL A 332 12.42 -22.81 -4.85
N LYS A 333 12.28 -23.67 -3.84
CA LYS A 333 12.41 -25.13 -3.98
C LYS A 333 11.00 -25.73 -3.96
N GLY A 334 10.73 -26.66 -4.88
CA GLY A 334 9.47 -27.40 -4.92
C GLY A 334 8.77 -27.33 -6.27
N ASN A 335 7.49 -27.71 -6.28
CA ASN A 335 6.69 -27.83 -7.49
C ASN A 335 6.19 -26.46 -7.98
N LEU A 336 5.98 -26.39 -9.30
CA LEU A 336 5.39 -25.23 -9.97
C LEU A 336 3.94 -25.05 -9.54
N SER A 337 3.12 -26.11 -9.68
CA SER A 337 1.75 -26.13 -9.16
C SER A 337 1.77 -26.50 -7.67
N VAL A 338 1.10 -25.69 -6.87
CA VAL A 338 0.95 -25.84 -5.43
C VAL A 338 -0.51 -25.52 -5.10
N ASP A 339 -1.12 -26.37 -4.27
CA ASP A 339 -2.48 -26.14 -3.76
C ASP A 339 -2.49 -24.86 -2.90
N SER A 340 -3.10 -23.81 -3.43
CA SER A 340 -3.11 -22.50 -2.76
C SER A 340 -4.01 -22.52 -1.53
N ALA A 341 -5.04 -23.37 -1.49
CA ALA A 341 -5.92 -23.50 -0.33
C ALA A 341 -5.16 -24.14 0.84
N GLU A 342 -4.33 -25.15 0.57
CA GLU A 342 -3.47 -25.75 1.58
C GLU A 342 -2.41 -24.76 2.11
N GLN A 343 -1.79 -23.96 1.23
CA GLN A 343 -0.82 -22.92 1.65
C GLN A 343 -1.50 -21.83 2.48
N ARG A 344 -2.71 -21.45 2.11
CA ARG A 344 -3.55 -20.51 2.85
C ARG A 344 -3.88 -21.04 4.25
N LEU A 345 -4.29 -22.30 4.37
CA LEU A 345 -4.52 -22.95 5.67
C LEU A 345 -3.27 -23.04 6.54
N LYS A 346 -2.08 -23.06 5.93
CA LYS A 346 -0.79 -22.97 6.64
C LYS A 346 -0.43 -21.53 7.05
N GLY A 347 -1.22 -20.53 6.66
CA GLY A 347 -0.97 -19.11 6.90
C GLY A 347 0.12 -18.50 6.02
N LEU A 348 0.50 -19.19 4.93
CA LEU A 348 1.56 -18.76 4.01
C LEU A 348 1.07 -17.80 2.93
N CYS A 349 -0.23 -17.81 2.65
CA CYS A 349 -0.86 -16.85 1.74
C CYS A 349 -1.38 -15.60 2.44
N PRO A 350 -1.48 -14.47 1.72
CA PRO A 350 -2.09 -13.24 2.23
C PRO A 350 -3.58 -13.43 2.53
N LEU A 351 -4.08 -12.63 3.48
CA LEU A 351 -5.52 -12.43 3.63
C LEU A 351 -6.00 -11.48 2.53
N MET A 352 -7.05 -11.89 1.83
CA MET A 352 -7.64 -11.10 0.77
C MET A 352 -8.34 -9.85 1.35
N PRO A 353 -8.48 -8.75 0.59
CA PRO A 353 -9.17 -7.55 1.09
C PRO A 353 -10.59 -7.82 1.61
N GLU A 354 -11.29 -8.76 0.99
CA GLU A 354 -12.60 -9.24 1.45
C GLU A 354 -12.54 -9.82 2.88
N GLU A 355 -11.54 -10.66 3.16
CA GLU A 355 -11.41 -11.31 4.46
C GLU A 355 -11.05 -10.32 5.53
N ILE A 356 -10.17 -9.38 5.21
CA ILE A 356 -9.84 -8.27 6.10
C ILE A 356 -11.10 -7.45 6.39
N GLY A 357 -11.92 -7.15 5.38
CA GLY A 357 -13.17 -6.45 5.59
C GLY A 357 -14.11 -7.19 6.55
N ILE A 358 -14.29 -8.50 6.36
CA ILE A 358 -15.12 -9.34 7.23
C ILE A 358 -14.58 -9.32 8.67
N LEU A 359 -13.27 -9.45 8.87
CA LEU A 359 -12.64 -9.39 10.19
C LEU A 359 -12.87 -8.05 10.88
N LEU A 360 -12.76 -6.94 10.15
CA LEU A 360 -13.00 -5.60 10.69
C LEU A 360 -14.47 -5.43 11.11
N ARG A 361 -15.42 -5.89 10.29
CA ARG A 361 -16.85 -5.88 10.62
C ARG A 361 -17.15 -6.75 11.84
N ALA A 362 -16.58 -7.96 11.91
CA ALA A 362 -16.73 -8.87 13.04
C ALA A 362 -16.14 -8.30 14.35
N TYR A 363 -15.02 -7.57 14.26
CA TYR A 363 -14.40 -6.89 15.39
C TYR A 363 -15.25 -5.73 15.94
N GLY A 364 -16.05 -5.11 15.07
CA GLY A 364 -17.04 -4.08 15.43
C GLY A 364 -16.86 -2.74 14.73
N TYR A 365 -16.01 -2.65 13.71
CA TYR A 365 -15.91 -1.41 12.91
C TYR A 365 -17.18 -1.21 12.07
N SER A 366 -17.71 0.02 12.12
CA SER A 366 -18.88 0.43 11.35
C SER A 366 -18.54 0.58 9.87
N TRP A 367 -19.54 0.45 9.00
CA TRP A 367 -19.38 0.54 7.54
C TRP A 367 -18.93 1.94 7.09
N ASP A 368 -19.15 2.98 7.90
CA ASP A 368 -18.67 4.34 7.66
C ASP A 368 -17.24 4.60 8.16
N THR A 369 -16.52 3.55 8.59
CA THR A 369 -15.10 3.66 8.99
C THR A 369 -14.22 4.07 7.81
N ILE A 370 -13.31 5.02 8.02
CA ILE A 370 -12.34 5.45 7.02
C ILE A 370 -11.22 4.40 6.94
N ILE A 371 -10.98 3.86 5.74
CA ILE A 371 -9.90 2.91 5.48
C ILE A 371 -9.00 3.47 4.39
N TYR A 372 -7.76 3.77 4.75
CA TYR A 372 -6.69 4.09 3.81
C TYR A 372 -6.00 2.80 3.36
N VAL A 373 -6.08 2.47 2.08
CA VAL A 373 -5.38 1.33 1.48
C VAL A 373 -4.00 1.78 1.02
N SER A 374 -2.96 1.19 1.62
CA SER A 374 -1.57 1.46 1.29
C SER A 374 -0.98 0.45 0.32
N GLY A 375 0.24 0.75 -0.12
CA GLY A 375 0.89 0.03 -1.20
C GLY A 375 0.57 0.72 -2.52
N GLY A 376 1.39 0.49 -3.54
CA GLY A 376 1.10 0.94 -4.89
C GLY A 376 -0.15 0.26 -5.45
N GLU A 377 -0.11 -0.14 -6.72
CA GLU A 377 -1.21 -0.92 -7.27
C GLU A 377 -1.30 -2.28 -6.56
N VAL A 378 -2.43 -2.54 -5.90
CA VAL A 378 -2.77 -3.86 -5.35
C VAL A 378 -2.75 -4.87 -6.49
N PHE A 379 -2.02 -5.98 -6.36
CA PHE A 379 -2.02 -7.01 -7.40
C PHE A 379 -3.43 -7.57 -7.59
N GLY A 380 -3.94 -7.60 -8.83
CA GLY A 380 -5.36 -7.83 -9.12
C GLY A 380 -6.18 -6.54 -9.33
N GLY A 381 -5.60 -5.39 -9.01
CA GLY A 381 -6.18 -4.05 -9.16
C GLY A 381 -7.45 -3.84 -8.34
N GLN A 382 -8.24 -2.85 -8.77
CA GLN A 382 -9.50 -2.46 -8.11
C GLN A 382 -10.50 -3.62 -7.97
N LYS A 383 -10.45 -4.62 -8.87
CA LYS A 383 -11.32 -5.82 -8.79
C LYS A 383 -11.21 -6.54 -7.43
N LYS A 384 -10.01 -6.58 -6.85
CA LYS A 384 -9.79 -7.22 -5.54
C LYS A 384 -10.20 -6.36 -4.35
N LEU A 385 -10.38 -5.05 -4.54
CA LEU A 385 -10.87 -4.14 -3.50
C LEU A 385 -12.40 -3.98 -3.50
N ILE A 386 -13.11 -4.43 -4.54
CA ILE A 386 -14.59 -4.33 -4.64
C ILE A 386 -15.30 -4.83 -3.37
N PRO A 387 -14.98 -6.02 -2.80
CA PRO A 387 -15.65 -6.48 -1.59
C PRO A 387 -15.41 -5.57 -0.38
N LEU A 388 -14.20 -5.02 -0.26
CA LEU A 388 -13.87 -4.08 0.81
C LEU A 388 -14.67 -2.78 0.68
N HIS A 389 -14.79 -2.23 -0.53
CA HIS A 389 -15.67 -1.09 -0.83
C HIS A 389 -17.15 -1.39 -0.58
N ALA A 390 -17.60 -2.63 -0.76
CA ALA A 390 -18.98 -3.01 -0.47
C ALA A 390 -19.27 -3.09 1.05
N MET A 391 -18.25 -3.32 1.88
CA MET A 391 -18.36 -3.33 3.35
C MET A 391 -18.16 -1.97 3.98
N PHE A 392 -17.31 -1.13 3.37
CA PHE A 392 -16.90 0.14 3.92
C PHE A 392 -17.02 1.24 2.86
N GLU A 393 -17.80 2.27 3.16
CA GLU A 393 -18.09 3.37 2.24
C GLU A 393 -16.85 4.26 2.03
N ASN A 394 -16.04 4.42 3.07
CA ASN A 394 -14.93 5.39 3.11
C ASN A 394 -13.56 4.73 2.86
N VAL A 395 -13.49 3.84 1.87
CA VAL A 395 -12.22 3.23 1.42
C VAL A 395 -11.54 4.15 0.40
N VAL A 396 -10.32 4.56 0.71
CA VAL A 396 -9.54 5.55 -0.04
C VAL A 396 -8.07 5.13 -0.17
N ASP A 397 -7.34 5.74 -1.09
CA ASP A 397 -5.92 5.51 -1.29
C ASP A 397 -5.20 6.83 -1.61
N ARG A 398 -3.88 6.77 -1.80
CA ARG A 398 -3.08 7.95 -2.19
C ARG A 398 -3.66 8.65 -3.44
N THR A 399 -4.13 7.89 -4.41
CA THR A 399 -4.58 8.42 -5.70
C THR A 399 -5.90 9.18 -5.58
N SER A 400 -6.83 8.71 -4.74
CA SER A 400 -8.08 9.42 -4.46
C SER A 400 -7.88 10.63 -3.56
N LEU A 401 -6.81 10.64 -2.75
CA LEU A 401 -6.48 11.71 -1.81
C LEU A 401 -5.43 12.69 -2.32
N SER A 402 -4.99 12.60 -3.58
CA SER A 402 -3.99 13.50 -4.17
C SER A 402 -4.44 14.06 -5.51
N MET A 403 -4.05 15.28 -5.81
CA MET A 403 -4.27 15.87 -7.13
C MET A 403 -3.10 15.59 -8.07
N PRO A 404 -3.32 15.48 -9.40
CA PRO A 404 -2.25 15.25 -10.36
C PRO A 404 -1.10 16.27 -10.28
N TRP A 405 -1.41 17.56 -10.03
CA TRP A 405 -0.38 18.58 -9.87
C TRP A 405 0.44 18.42 -8.58
N GLU A 406 -0.16 17.91 -7.49
CA GLU A 406 0.57 17.63 -6.24
C GLU A 406 1.59 16.51 -6.45
N LEU A 407 1.19 15.47 -7.19
CA LEU A 407 2.09 14.39 -7.60
C LEU A 407 3.18 14.89 -8.55
N ASN A 408 2.86 15.78 -9.49
CA ASN A 408 3.85 16.36 -10.40
C ASN A 408 4.87 17.25 -9.67
N ILE A 409 4.44 18.04 -8.69
CA ILE A 409 5.35 18.81 -7.81
C ILE A 409 6.33 17.85 -7.13
N MET A 410 5.81 16.75 -6.59
CA MET A 410 6.63 15.71 -6.00
C MET A 410 7.61 15.12 -7.02
N TYR A 411 7.20 14.65 -8.19
CA TYR A 411 8.14 14.07 -9.18
C TYR A 411 9.22 15.06 -9.64
N GLY A 412 8.92 16.36 -9.61
CA GLY A 412 9.78 17.43 -10.09
C GLY A 412 9.71 17.60 -11.61
N ARG A 413 10.64 18.38 -12.18
CA ARG A 413 10.64 18.62 -13.64
C ARG A 413 11.17 17.42 -14.39
N GLU A 414 10.27 16.70 -15.03
CA GLU A 414 10.60 15.50 -15.81
C GLU A 414 10.66 15.77 -17.31
N ALA A 415 11.48 15.01 -18.03
CA ALA A 415 11.57 15.12 -19.47
C ALA A 415 10.41 14.36 -20.13
N ASN A 416 9.86 14.94 -21.21
CA ASN A 416 8.89 14.25 -22.07
C ASN A 416 9.60 13.09 -22.77
N LEU A 417 9.26 11.86 -22.37
CA LEU A 417 9.69 10.64 -23.03
C LEU A 417 8.78 10.42 -24.24
N VAL A 418 8.97 11.19 -25.32
CA VAL A 418 8.34 10.83 -26.60
C VAL A 418 9.00 9.53 -27.06
N ASP A 419 8.24 8.44 -27.05
CA ASP A 419 8.69 7.16 -27.57
C ASP A 419 9.04 7.35 -29.05
N LYS A 420 10.34 7.38 -29.37
CA LYS A 420 10.82 7.59 -30.74
C LYS A 420 10.50 6.42 -31.68
N TYR A 421 9.78 5.41 -31.22
CA TYR A 421 9.37 4.26 -32.01
C TYR A 421 7.97 3.78 -31.58
N PRO A 422 6.90 4.10 -32.33
CA PRO A 422 5.72 3.25 -32.26
C PRO A 422 6.16 1.87 -32.76
N LYS A 423 6.17 0.86 -31.89
CA LYS A 423 6.27 -0.53 -32.32
C LYS A 423 5.03 -0.83 -33.14
N THR A 424 5.14 -0.76 -34.45
CA THR A 424 4.17 -1.36 -35.36
C THR A 424 4.14 -2.86 -35.02
N SER A 425 3.02 -3.36 -34.53
CA SER A 425 2.78 -4.79 -34.40
C SER A 425 3.08 -5.43 -35.77
N PRO A 426 3.87 -6.52 -35.83
CA PRO A 426 4.07 -7.21 -37.10
C PRO A 426 2.69 -7.63 -37.63
N PRO A 427 2.41 -7.46 -38.93
CA PRO A 427 1.13 -7.88 -39.48
C PRO A 427 0.95 -9.37 -39.20
N PRO A 428 -0.28 -9.81 -38.86
CA PRO A 428 -0.53 -11.21 -38.56
C PRO A 428 -0.06 -12.04 -39.77
N LYS A 429 0.88 -12.95 -39.54
CA LYS A 429 1.22 -13.98 -40.51
C LYS A 429 -0.03 -14.82 -40.69
N VAL A 430 -0.67 -14.68 -41.84
CA VAL A 430 -1.74 -15.58 -42.27
C VAL A 430 -1.10 -16.94 -42.49
N GLU A 431 -1.15 -17.81 -41.48
CA GLU A 431 -0.88 -19.22 -41.68
C GLU A 431 -1.93 -19.78 -42.64
N GLN A 432 -1.47 -20.22 -43.80
CA GLN A 432 -2.28 -21.06 -44.69
C GLN A 432 -2.48 -22.40 -43.99
N LYS A 433 -3.69 -22.62 -43.46
CA LYS A 433 -4.12 -23.92 -42.93
C LYS A 433 -4.07 -24.96 -44.07
N PRO A 434 -3.50 -26.16 -43.85
CA PRO A 434 -3.53 -27.22 -44.86
C PRO A 434 -4.97 -27.72 -45.10
N ASP A 435 -5.21 -28.21 -46.33
CA ASP A 435 -6.48 -28.61 -46.95
C ASP A 435 -7.29 -29.73 -46.25
N THR A 436 -7.13 -29.96 -44.95
CA THR A 436 -7.89 -30.98 -44.20
C THR A 436 -9.32 -30.55 -43.84
N TRP A 437 -9.72 -29.32 -44.15
CA TRP A 437 -11.07 -28.81 -43.84
C TRP A 437 -12.16 -29.22 -44.86
N LYS A 438 -11.77 -29.74 -46.03
CA LYS A 438 -12.70 -30.05 -47.13
C LYS A 438 -13.47 -31.38 -46.97
N MET A 439 -13.18 -32.19 -45.94
CA MET A 439 -13.81 -33.52 -45.77
C MET A 439 -14.75 -33.64 -44.56
N SER A 440 -15.10 -32.54 -43.89
CA SER A 440 -16.05 -32.60 -42.76
C SER A 440 -17.46 -32.22 -43.20
N GLY A 441 -18.40 -33.17 -43.07
CA GLY A 441 -19.82 -33.00 -43.43
C GLY A 441 -20.54 -31.89 -42.65
N PRO A 442 -21.77 -31.52 -43.05
CA PRO A 442 -22.42 -30.30 -42.59
C PRO A 442 -22.81 -30.40 -41.11
N ARG A 443 -22.17 -29.56 -40.28
CA ARG A 443 -22.59 -29.31 -38.89
C ARG A 443 -23.59 -28.14 -38.84
N PRO A 444 -24.57 -28.17 -37.92
CA PRO A 444 -25.58 -27.13 -37.77
C PRO A 444 -24.94 -25.78 -37.39
N ARG A 445 -25.49 -24.68 -37.94
CA ARG A 445 -25.01 -23.31 -37.76
C ARG A 445 -25.01 -22.92 -36.26
N PRO A 446 -23.89 -22.44 -35.69
CA PRO A 446 -23.89 -21.80 -34.38
C PRO A 446 -24.65 -20.47 -34.46
N LEU A 447 -25.37 -20.14 -33.40
CA LEU A 447 -25.98 -18.82 -33.20
C LEU A 447 -24.92 -17.71 -33.33
N PRO A 448 -25.30 -16.51 -33.81
CA PRO A 448 -24.37 -15.38 -33.88
C PRO A 448 -23.81 -15.07 -32.49
N PRO A 449 -22.51 -14.73 -32.39
CA PRO A 449 -21.93 -14.34 -31.11
C PRO A 449 -22.66 -13.09 -30.58
N PRO A 450 -22.85 -12.98 -29.26
CA PRO A 450 -23.39 -11.76 -28.67
C PRO A 450 -22.52 -10.56 -29.07
N PRO A 451 -23.13 -9.36 -29.25
CA PRO A 451 -22.40 -8.17 -29.66
C PRO A 451 -21.24 -7.92 -28.70
N ALA A 452 -20.04 -7.70 -29.26
CA ALA A 452 -18.83 -7.49 -28.50
C ALA A 452 -19.04 -6.36 -27.48
N ARG A 453 -18.98 -6.71 -26.20
CA ARG A 453 -18.98 -5.74 -25.10
C ARG A 453 -17.81 -4.78 -25.35
N ALA A 454 -18.04 -3.47 -25.26
CA ALA A 454 -17.01 -2.47 -25.49
C ALA A 454 -15.77 -2.81 -24.64
N LYS A 455 -14.67 -3.15 -25.32
CA LYS A 455 -13.39 -3.42 -24.67
C LYS A 455 -12.87 -2.10 -24.15
N TYR A 456 -12.93 -1.93 -22.83
CA TYR A 456 -12.30 -0.79 -22.20
C TYR A 456 -10.77 -0.86 -22.39
N PRO A 457 -10.12 0.23 -22.84
CA PRO A 457 -8.70 0.23 -23.23
C PRO A 457 -7.72 -0.05 -22.08
N TYR A 458 -8.14 0.08 -20.82
CA TYR A 458 -7.30 -0.23 -19.65
C TYR A 458 -7.04 -1.73 -19.42
N ASN A 459 -7.72 -2.63 -20.14
CA ASN A 459 -7.50 -4.08 -20.00
C ASN A 459 -6.58 -4.70 -21.08
N ILE A 460 -6.07 -3.91 -22.05
CA ILE A 460 -5.36 -4.46 -23.22
C ILE A 460 -3.97 -3.84 -23.47
N GLU A 461 -3.54 -2.84 -22.70
CA GLU A 461 -2.20 -2.29 -22.86
C GLU A 461 -1.20 -2.94 -21.88
N GLY A 462 -0.38 -3.88 -22.39
CA GLY A 462 1.05 -3.85 -22.06
C GLY A 462 1.70 -4.98 -21.24
N TRP A 463 0.98 -5.90 -20.57
CA TRP A 463 1.64 -6.87 -19.67
C TRP A 463 1.32 -8.36 -19.88
N TRP A 464 0.30 -8.69 -20.68
CA TRP A 464 -0.21 -10.07 -20.80
C TRP A 464 0.27 -10.82 -22.05
N GLY A 465 0.56 -10.11 -23.14
CA GLY A 465 0.87 -10.75 -24.44
C GLY A 465 2.14 -11.59 -24.40
N TRP A 466 3.17 -11.13 -23.67
CA TRP A 466 4.47 -11.80 -23.69
C TRP A 466 4.49 -13.12 -22.92
N VAL A 467 3.65 -13.31 -21.90
CA VAL A 467 3.59 -14.58 -21.14
C VAL A 467 3.11 -15.73 -22.03
N ALA A 468 2.31 -15.43 -23.06
CA ALA A 468 1.90 -16.39 -24.09
C ALA A 468 2.93 -16.54 -25.23
N GLU A 469 3.89 -15.63 -25.36
CA GLU A 469 4.85 -15.55 -26.46
C GLU A 469 6.28 -16.00 -26.07
N SER A 470 6.67 -15.89 -24.80
CA SER A 470 8.03 -16.20 -24.32
C SER A 470 8.10 -16.57 -22.84
N ASP A 471 8.98 -17.52 -22.50
CA ASP A 471 9.34 -17.89 -21.13
C ASP A 471 10.19 -16.83 -20.39
N ASN A 472 10.68 -15.81 -21.11
CA ASN A 472 11.52 -14.77 -20.53
C ASN A 472 10.72 -13.49 -20.37
N GLU A 473 10.70 -12.96 -19.13
CA GLU A 473 10.16 -11.63 -18.85
C GLU A 473 10.88 -10.59 -19.71
N PRO A 474 10.14 -9.76 -20.48
CA PRO A 474 10.75 -8.75 -21.32
C PRO A 474 11.52 -7.75 -20.46
N GLU A 475 12.57 -7.17 -21.04
CA GLU A 475 13.27 -6.09 -20.36
C GLU A 475 12.31 -4.94 -20.08
N SER A 476 12.38 -4.40 -18.86
CA SER A 476 11.50 -3.30 -18.46
C SER A 476 11.66 -2.12 -19.39
N THR A 477 10.53 -1.57 -19.84
CA THR A 477 10.54 -0.38 -20.68
C THR A 477 11.08 0.82 -19.90
N VAL A 478 11.51 1.87 -20.61
CA VAL A 478 11.96 3.11 -19.96
C VAL A 478 10.85 3.71 -19.09
N MET A 479 9.60 3.63 -19.56
CA MET A 479 8.43 4.09 -18.80
C MET A 479 8.24 3.28 -17.52
N GLU A 480 8.35 1.95 -17.59
CA GLU A 480 8.26 1.09 -16.40
C GLU A 480 9.38 1.36 -15.40
N LEU A 481 10.62 1.58 -15.86
CA LEU A 481 11.72 1.97 -14.97
C LEU A 481 11.42 3.31 -14.27
N ARG A 482 10.93 4.31 -15.02
CA ARG A 482 10.51 5.61 -14.46
C ARG A 482 9.37 5.44 -13.44
N THR A 483 8.34 4.67 -13.76
CA THR A 483 7.24 4.35 -12.84
C THR A 483 7.75 3.63 -11.59
N ASN A 484 8.70 2.69 -11.73
CA ASN A 484 9.33 2.01 -10.60
C ASN A 484 10.12 2.97 -9.70
N ALA A 485 10.75 4.01 -10.27
CA ALA A 485 11.37 5.07 -9.47
C ALA A 485 10.31 5.87 -8.70
N HIS A 486 9.19 6.23 -9.35
CA HIS A 486 8.08 6.97 -8.71
C HIS A 486 7.42 6.17 -7.61
N LYS A 487 7.36 4.84 -7.76
CA LYS A 487 6.84 3.93 -6.75
C LYS A 487 7.54 4.08 -5.40
N LEU A 488 8.84 4.43 -5.37
CA LEU A 488 9.51 4.70 -4.09
C LEU A 488 8.95 5.91 -3.36
N LEU A 489 8.52 6.95 -4.09
CA LEU A 489 7.90 8.13 -3.51
C LEU A 489 6.49 7.82 -3.01
N TRP A 490 5.76 7.02 -3.77
CA TRP A 490 4.45 6.51 -3.40
C TRP A 490 4.52 5.69 -2.11
N GLU A 491 5.44 4.74 -2.04
CA GLU A 491 5.68 3.92 -0.85
C GLU A 491 6.14 4.77 0.34
N ALA A 492 6.84 5.89 0.11
CA ALA A 492 7.20 6.83 1.19
C ALA A 492 6.00 7.59 1.78
N ILE A 493 5.06 8.01 0.93
CA ILE A 493 3.80 8.61 1.37
C ILE A 493 2.99 7.59 2.16
N ASP A 494 2.80 6.40 1.57
CA ASP A 494 2.08 5.29 2.18
C ASP A 494 2.69 4.91 3.54
N TYR A 495 4.02 4.84 3.62
CA TYR A 495 4.74 4.55 4.86
C TYR A 495 4.43 5.58 5.94
N THR A 496 4.43 6.87 5.58
CA THR A 496 4.14 7.95 6.51
C THR A 496 2.70 7.85 7.02
N ILE A 497 1.73 7.60 6.14
CA ILE A 497 0.32 7.51 6.50
C ILE A 497 0.06 6.28 7.38
N CYS A 498 0.65 5.13 7.07
CA CYS A 498 0.48 3.91 7.85
C CYS A 498 1.12 4.00 9.24
N VAL A 499 2.25 4.70 9.37
CA VAL A 499 2.88 4.95 10.68
C VAL A 499 2.01 5.86 11.54
N GLU A 500 1.39 6.88 10.95
CA GLU A 500 0.56 7.88 11.65
C GLU A 500 -0.90 7.45 11.86
N ALA A 501 -1.34 6.32 11.30
CA ALA A 501 -2.71 5.85 11.42
C ALA A 501 -3.09 5.49 12.87
N ASP A 502 -4.36 5.68 13.23
CA ASP A 502 -4.86 5.28 14.55
C ASP A 502 -4.79 3.76 14.72
N VAL A 503 -5.10 3.04 13.64
CA VAL A 503 -5.03 1.58 13.56
C VAL A 503 -4.29 1.17 12.29
N PHE A 504 -3.33 0.25 12.41
CA PHE A 504 -2.68 -0.38 11.26
C PHE A 504 -3.02 -1.88 11.18
N ILE A 505 -3.37 -2.34 9.98
CA ILE A 505 -3.68 -3.74 9.70
C ILE A 505 -2.88 -4.25 8.48
N PRO A 506 -2.01 -5.25 8.66
CA PRO A 506 -1.32 -5.90 7.54
C PRO A 506 -2.13 -7.09 7.00
N GLY A 507 -2.37 -7.12 5.69
CA GLY A 507 -2.87 -8.30 4.97
C GLY A 507 -1.78 -9.34 4.73
N PHE A 508 -0.53 -8.87 4.56
CA PHE A 508 0.65 -9.72 4.41
C PHE A 508 1.94 -9.01 4.81
N ASP A 509 2.79 -9.73 5.52
CA ASP A 509 4.01 -9.21 6.16
C ASP A 509 5.29 -9.88 5.60
N ARG A 510 5.18 -10.64 4.51
CA ARG A 510 6.33 -11.32 3.88
C ARG A 510 6.52 -10.89 2.43
N ASP A 511 7.78 -10.89 1.99
CA ASP A 511 8.18 -10.55 0.63
C ASP A 511 8.30 -11.80 -0.27
N GLY A 512 8.73 -11.60 -1.51
CA GLY A 512 8.99 -12.67 -2.49
C GLY A 512 10.19 -13.58 -2.19
N LYS A 513 10.76 -13.48 -0.98
CA LYS A 513 11.86 -14.29 -0.46
C LYS A 513 11.53 -14.88 0.91
N GLY A 514 10.33 -14.61 1.44
CA GLY A 514 9.88 -15.03 2.77
C GLY A 514 10.38 -14.16 3.93
N PHE A 515 11.04 -13.03 3.65
CA PHE A 515 11.55 -12.07 4.63
C PHE A 515 10.51 -10.98 4.98
N PRO A 516 10.67 -10.28 6.12
CA PRO A 516 9.81 -9.16 6.50
C PRO A 516 9.73 -8.08 5.41
N ASN A 517 8.52 -7.64 5.08
CA ASN A 517 8.27 -6.70 3.97
C ASN A 517 7.99 -5.26 4.44
N PHE A 518 7.36 -4.46 3.59
CA PHE A 518 6.88 -3.10 3.90
C PHE A 518 6.00 -3.03 5.15
N ALA A 519 5.01 -3.92 5.29
CA ALA A 519 4.11 -3.93 6.42
C ALA A 519 4.85 -4.22 7.73
N SER A 520 5.81 -5.17 7.73
CA SER A 520 6.66 -5.42 8.89
C SER A 520 7.52 -4.21 9.28
N LEU A 521 8.02 -3.46 8.30
CA LEU A 521 8.76 -2.23 8.55
C LEU A 521 7.86 -1.13 9.18
N VAL A 522 6.60 -1.02 8.76
CA VAL A 522 5.61 -0.13 9.39
C VAL A 522 5.33 -0.58 10.82
N MET A 523 5.07 -1.88 11.04
CA MET A 523 4.81 -2.42 12.38
C MET A 523 5.97 -2.14 13.35
N GLY A 524 7.21 -2.30 12.89
CA GLY A 524 8.40 -1.99 13.67
C GLY A 524 8.54 -0.50 13.99
N HIS A 525 8.27 0.39 13.02
CA HIS A 525 8.29 1.84 13.27
C HIS A 525 7.21 2.27 14.25
N ARG A 526 5.98 1.76 14.10
CA ARG A 526 4.89 2.02 15.06
C ARG A 526 5.27 1.55 16.46
N LEU A 527 5.88 0.37 16.58
CA LEU A 527 6.37 -0.15 17.86
C LEU A 527 7.47 0.74 18.49
N HIS A 528 8.28 1.43 17.69
CA HIS A 528 9.25 2.40 18.19
C HIS A 528 8.59 3.73 18.58
N GLN A 529 7.86 4.36 17.65
CA GLN A 529 7.34 5.72 17.80
C GLN A 529 6.22 5.81 18.85
N LEU A 530 5.26 4.88 18.81
CA LEU A 530 4.09 4.88 19.69
C LEU A 530 3.65 3.42 19.92
N ALA A 531 4.34 2.73 20.83
CA ALA A 531 4.19 1.29 21.05
C ALA A 531 2.77 0.86 21.43
N ASN A 532 2.03 1.72 22.12
CA ASN A 532 0.63 1.51 22.51
C ASN A 532 -0.39 1.78 21.39
N SER A 533 0.04 2.24 20.21
CA SER A 533 -0.85 2.39 19.06
C SER A 533 -1.35 1.04 18.54
N LYS A 534 -2.62 0.97 18.14
CA LYS A 534 -3.23 -0.29 17.69
C LYS A 534 -2.61 -0.75 16.38
N THR A 535 -2.00 -1.93 16.43
CA THR A 535 -1.35 -2.57 15.29
C THR A 535 -1.69 -4.06 15.32
N PHE A 536 -2.50 -4.52 14.37
CA PHE A 536 -2.87 -5.93 14.27
C PHE A 536 -1.69 -6.76 13.75
N ARG A 537 -1.47 -7.95 14.30
CA ARG A 537 -0.39 -8.91 13.95
C ARG A 537 -0.98 -10.27 13.58
N ILE A 538 -1.98 -10.22 12.70
CA ILE A 538 -2.94 -11.29 12.48
C ILE A 538 -2.26 -12.65 12.25
N ASN A 539 -2.58 -13.63 13.09
CA ASN A 539 -2.23 -15.01 12.84
C ASN A 539 -3.09 -15.59 11.70
N ARG A 540 -2.61 -15.42 10.47
CA ARG A 540 -3.30 -15.86 9.24
C ARG A 540 -3.68 -17.34 9.24
N LYS A 541 -2.91 -18.20 9.91
CA LYS A 541 -3.21 -19.64 10.01
C LYS A 541 -4.51 -19.89 10.78
N GLU A 542 -4.66 -19.23 11.93
CA GLU A 542 -5.86 -19.39 12.76
C GLU A 542 -7.07 -18.67 12.15
N ILE A 543 -6.84 -17.48 11.57
CA ILE A 543 -7.89 -16.78 10.83
C ILE A 543 -8.38 -17.57 9.62
N ALA A 544 -7.49 -18.22 8.86
CA ALA A 544 -7.90 -19.03 7.72
C ALA A 544 -8.86 -20.16 8.14
N LYS A 545 -8.61 -20.82 9.28
CA LYS A 545 -9.52 -21.83 9.83
C LYS A 545 -10.87 -21.24 10.24
N LEU A 546 -10.86 -20.12 10.95
CA LEU A 546 -12.10 -19.43 11.36
C LEU A 546 -12.93 -19.02 10.14
N LEU A 547 -12.28 -18.60 9.04
CA LEU A 547 -12.97 -18.28 7.80
C LEU A 547 -13.54 -19.54 7.12
N GLU A 548 -12.82 -20.67 7.14
CA GLU A 548 -13.37 -21.93 6.60
C GLU A 548 -14.60 -22.44 7.37
N GLU A 549 -14.68 -22.21 8.68
CA GLU A 549 -15.85 -22.58 9.49
C GLU A 549 -17.14 -21.88 9.05
N VAL A 550 -17.04 -20.66 8.53
CA VAL A 550 -18.19 -19.89 8.05
C VAL A 550 -18.56 -20.26 6.61
N GLY A 551 -17.59 -20.75 5.83
CA GLY A 551 -17.77 -21.12 4.43
C GLY A 551 -18.43 -19.98 3.64
N ASP A 552 -19.33 -20.30 2.71
CA ASP A 552 -19.99 -19.28 1.86
C ASP A 552 -20.96 -18.35 2.62
N ASN A 553 -21.22 -18.59 3.91
CA ASN A 553 -22.13 -17.77 4.73
C ASN A 553 -21.42 -16.58 5.40
N PHE A 554 -20.32 -16.11 4.83
CA PHE A 554 -19.50 -15.01 5.35
C PHE A 554 -20.29 -13.76 5.70
N TYR A 555 -21.44 -13.55 5.07
CA TYR A 555 -22.27 -12.36 5.20
C TYR A 555 -23.39 -12.49 6.24
N GLN A 556 -23.54 -13.67 6.87
CA GLN A 556 -24.49 -13.99 7.94
C GLN A 556 -23.78 -14.63 9.14
N ALA A 557 -22.60 -14.12 9.50
CA ALA A 557 -21.84 -14.73 10.59
C ALA A 557 -22.61 -14.67 11.91
N ASN A 558 -22.69 -15.82 12.60
CA ASN A 558 -23.35 -15.92 13.89
C ASN A 558 -22.54 -15.15 14.97
N HIS A 559 -23.22 -14.64 15.99
CA HIS A 559 -22.62 -13.94 17.12
C HIS A 559 -21.48 -14.74 17.76
N THR A 560 -21.64 -16.07 17.88
CA THR A 560 -20.60 -16.98 18.41
C THR A 560 -19.29 -16.93 17.62
N TRP A 561 -19.38 -16.86 16.29
CA TRP A 561 -18.21 -16.75 15.43
C TRP A 561 -17.56 -15.36 15.57
N SER A 562 -18.36 -14.30 15.54
CA SER A 562 -17.85 -12.93 15.72
C SER A 562 -17.15 -12.77 17.07
N THR A 563 -17.66 -13.37 18.14
CA THR A 563 -17.00 -13.40 19.46
C THR A 563 -15.68 -14.17 19.43
N SER A 564 -15.59 -15.28 18.67
CA SER A 564 -14.33 -16.00 18.47
C SER A 564 -13.29 -15.19 17.72
N VAL A 565 -13.68 -14.47 16.66
CA VAL A 565 -12.81 -13.54 15.93
C VAL A 565 -12.36 -12.40 16.84
N ARG A 566 -13.27 -11.75 17.58
CA ARG A 566 -12.95 -10.68 18.55
C ARG A 566 -11.95 -11.17 19.58
N ARG A 567 -12.17 -12.35 20.17
CA ARG A 567 -11.26 -12.96 21.15
C ARG A 567 -9.88 -13.21 20.54
N HIS A 568 -9.82 -13.75 19.32
CA HIS A 568 -8.56 -14.01 18.63
C HIS A 568 -7.77 -12.72 18.38
N LEU A 569 -8.42 -11.70 17.80
CA LEU A 569 -7.79 -10.41 17.49
C LEU A 569 -7.38 -9.63 18.75
N ARG A 570 -8.11 -9.75 19.87
CA ARG A 570 -7.67 -9.17 21.15
C ARG A 570 -6.41 -9.84 21.67
N ARG A 571 -6.38 -11.18 21.67
CA ARG A 571 -5.21 -11.95 22.13
C ARG A 571 -3.97 -11.70 21.27
N ASP A 572 -4.17 -11.33 20.02
CA ASP A 572 -3.11 -11.01 19.06
C ASP A 572 -2.29 -9.77 19.46
N PHE A 573 -2.86 -8.82 20.20
CA PHE A 573 -2.08 -7.67 20.70
C PHE A 573 -0.99 -8.09 21.69
N ASP A 574 -1.18 -9.20 22.40
CA ASP A 574 -0.23 -9.75 23.36
C ASP A 574 0.64 -10.84 22.72
N ASN A 575 0.02 -11.93 22.27
CA ASN A 575 0.71 -13.10 21.77
C ASN A 575 1.32 -12.86 20.39
N GLY A 576 0.71 -11.99 19.58
CA GLY A 576 1.24 -11.62 18.27
C GLY A 576 2.56 -10.87 18.38
N LEU A 577 2.77 -10.07 19.44
CA LEU A 577 4.04 -9.36 19.64
C LEU A 577 5.20 -10.32 19.97
N ALA A 578 4.97 -11.31 20.82
CA ALA A 578 5.94 -12.37 21.11
C ALA A 578 6.28 -13.23 19.89
N GLU A 579 5.28 -13.57 19.07
CA GLU A 579 5.49 -14.34 17.86
C GLU A 579 6.23 -13.52 16.79
N GLU A 580 5.91 -12.24 16.64
CA GLU A 580 6.59 -11.33 15.70
C GLU A 580 8.07 -11.15 16.03
N LEU A 581 8.41 -11.04 17.33
CA LEU A 581 9.79 -11.04 17.80
C LEU A 581 10.56 -12.28 17.30
N ARG A 582 9.96 -13.47 17.38
CA ARG A 582 10.62 -14.73 16.96
C ARG A 582 10.67 -14.88 15.46
N ARG A 583 9.64 -14.42 14.73
CA ARG A 583 9.49 -14.66 13.29
C ARG A 583 10.16 -13.62 12.41
N SER A 584 10.25 -12.37 12.85
CA SER A 584 10.64 -11.25 11.99
C SER A 584 11.98 -10.63 12.39
N LYS A 585 12.24 -10.45 13.69
CA LYS A 585 13.50 -9.86 14.19
C LYS A 585 14.78 -10.55 13.67
N PRO A 586 14.87 -11.90 13.57
CA PRO A 586 16.07 -12.57 13.07
C PRO A 586 16.41 -12.24 11.61
N PHE A 587 15.41 -11.80 10.83
CA PHE A 587 15.57 -11.49 9.42
C PHE A 587 15.63 -9.99 9.14
N SER A 588 14.98 -9.17 9.97
CA SER A 588 15.01 -7.72 9.84
C SER A 588 14.93 -7.06 11.21
N PHE A 589 16.02 -6.39 11.61
CA PHE A 589 16.09 -5.65 12.88
C PHE A 589 14.98 -4.59 12.98
N LEU A 590 14.75 -3.83 11.91
CA LEU A 590 13.77 -2.73 11.91
C LEU A 590 12.32 -3.20 11.90
N SER A 591 12.04 -4.48 11.61
CA SER A 591 10.69 -5.03 11.74
C SER A 591 10.26 -5.20 13.20
N PHE A 592 11.23 -5.33 14.12
CA PHE A 592 11.00 -5.42 15.55
C PHE A 592 12.17 -4.78 16.31
N PRO A 593 12.14 -3.45 16.52
CA PRO A 593 13.27 -2.69 17.06
C PRO A 593 13.43 -2.75 18.60
N VAL A 594 12.55 -3.45 19.31
CA VAL A 594 12.57 -3.58 20.77
C VAL A 594 13.45 -4.79 21.17
N PRO A 595 14.27 -4.70 22.23
CA PRO A 595 14.40 -3.58 23.19
C PRO A 595 15.41 -2.50 22.80
N GLU A 596 16.18 -2.66 21.73
CA GLU A 596 17.36 -1.83 21.44
C GLU A 596 17.02 -0.35 21.20
N CYS A 597 15.87 -0.08 20.57
CA CYS A 597 15.42 1.27 20.23
C CYS A 597 14.40 1.86 21.21
N SER A 598 14.20 1.26 22.38
CA SER A 598 13.16 1.66 23.35
C SER A 598 13.65 1.59 24.79
N CYS A 599 12.92 2.23 25.70
CA CYS A 599 13.11 2.18 27.14
C CYS A 599 11.78 1.97 27.87
N LEU A 600 11.85 1.51 29.12
CA LEU A 600 10.67 1.30 29.97
C LEU A 600 10.51 2.45 30.97
N ARG A 601 9.28 2.93 31.17
CA ARG A 601 8.92 3.92 32.18
C ARG A 601 8.02 3.32 33.27
N GLY A 602 8.25 3.71 34.51
CA GLY A 602 7.56 3.20 35.70
C GLY A 602 8.26 2.00 36.35
N GLU A 603 7.99 1.73 37.63
CA GLU A 603 8.47 0.52 38.29
C GLU A 603 7.74 -0.72 37.71
N PRO A 604 8.40 -1.89 37.65
CA PRO A 604 7.70 -3.14 37.44
C PRO A 604 6.80 -3.36 38.66
N SER A 605 5.55 -2.88 38.62
CA SER A 605 4.54 -3.28 39.58
C SER A 605 4.58 -4.81 39.64
N GLU A 606 4.88 -5.33 40.82
CA GLU A 606 5.01 -6.76 41.08
C GLU A 606 3.83 -7.51 40.47
N VAL A 607 4.06 -8.20 39.35
CA VAL A 607 3.18 -9.31 38.94
C VAL A 607 3.56 -10.48 39.85
N SER A 608 3.20 -10.39 41.13
CA SER A 608 3.32 -11.47 42.10
C SER A 608 2.01 -12.27 42.10
N VAL A 609 1.88 -13.22 41.17
CA VAL A 609 0.80 -14.23 41.18
C VAL A 609 1.39 -15.61 40.83
N PRO A 610 0.99 -16.68 41.53
CA PRO A 610 1.93 -17.68 42.03
C PRO A 610 2.42 -18.67 40.98
N VAL A 611 3.63 -19.16 41.23
CA VAL A 611 4.19 -20.38 40.64
C VAL A 611 3.22 -21.53 40.93
N ASN A 612 2.31 -21.82 40.00
CA ASN A 612 1.69 -23.12 39.77
C ASN A 612 0.69 -23.04 38.59
N ALA A 613 1.19 -23.20 37.36
CA ALA A 613 0.47 -23.92 36.30
C ALA A 613 1.39 -24.05 35.07
N SER A 614 1.73 -25.27 34.74
CA SER A 614 2.30 -25.65 33.45
C SER A 614 1.31 -25.32 32.32
N SER A 615 1.49 -24.22 31.58
CA SER A 615 1.13 -24.14 30.15
C SER A 615 1.59 -22.85 29.44
N SER A 616 2.14 -23.06 28.24
CA SER A 616 2.50 -22.11 27.17
C SER A 616 3.83 -21.32 27.29
N SER A 617 4.75 -21.66 26.39
CA SER A 617 6.07 -21.03 26.21
C SER A 617 6.06 -19.66 25.52
N ALA A 618 4.88 -19.11 25.21
CA ALA A 618 4.75 -17.84 24.49
C ALA A 618 4.81 -16.63 25.45
N HIS A 619 4.15 -16.72 26.62
CA HIS A 619 4.12 -15.65 27.62
C HIS A 619 5.49 -15.35 28.25
N SER A 620 6.38 -16.34 28.33
CA SER A 620 7.72 -16.12 28.89
C SER A 620 8.55 -15.16 28.03
N SER A 621 8.48 -15.27 26.70
CA SER A 621 9.38 -14.54 25.81
C SER A 621 9.18 -13.02 25.77
N LEU A 622 7.94 -12.52 25.84
CA LEU A 622 7.67 -11.08 25.87
C LEU A 622 8.05 -10.48 27.23
N HIS A 623 7.71 -11.19 28.30
CA HIS A 623 8.03 -10.79 29.66
C HIS A 623 9.55 -10.75 29.88
N ASP A 624 10.30 -11.69 29.30
CA ASP A 624 11.77 -11.68 29.30
C ASP A 624 12.35 -10.47 28.54
N VAL A 625 11.71 -10.07 27.43
CA VAL A 625 12.13 -8.89 26.65
C VAL A 625 11.83 -7.60 27.38
N LEU A 626 10.63 -7.47 27.95
CA LEU A 626 10.24 -6.30 28.77
C LEU A 626 11.07 -6.24 30.06
N GLY A 627 11.37 -7.38 30.68
CA GLY A 627 12.20 -7.47 31.88
C GLY A 627 13.69 -7.21 31.61
N SER A 628 14.16 -7.38 30.38
CA SER A 628 15.51 -7.00 29.96
C SER A 628 15.60 -5.57 29.41
N MET A 629 14.47 -4.87 29.25
CA MET A 629 14.47 -3.48 28.87
C MET A 629 15.03 -2.62 30.00
N GLN A 630 15.90 -1.69 29.62
CA GLN A 630 16.44 -0.72 30.53
C GLN A 630 15.47 0.44 30.72
N HIS A 631 15.45 0.99 31.94
CA HIS A 631 14.64 2.15 32.29
C HIS A 631 15.00 3.37 31.42
N CYS A 632 14.00 4.21 31.19
CA CYS A 632 14.19 5.50 30.54
C CYS A 632 15.07 6.42 31.40
N PRO A 633 15.82 7.35 30.79
CA PRO A 633 16.52 8.38 31.55
C PRO A 633 15.57 9.23 32.39
N SER A 634 16.02 9.66 33.56
CA SER A 634 15.20 10.39 34.55
C SER A 634 14.56 11.68 34.04
N TRP A 635 15.14 12.34 33.03
CA TRP A 635 14.53 13.54 32.44
C TRP A 635 13.25 13.23 31.65
N MET A 636 13.09 11.99 31.14
CA MET A 636 11.84 11.54 30.50
C MET A 636 10.75 11.27 31.54
N ASP A 637 11.11 11.07 32.82
CA ASP A 637 10.16 10.85 33.90
C ASP A 637 9.50 12.14 34.41
N ALA A 638 10.11 13.30 34.15
CA ALA A 638 9.63 14.59 34.66
C ALA A 638 8.36 15.12 33.98
N ASP A 639 7.98 14.58 32.81
CA ASP A 639 6.91 15.15 31.97
C ASP A 639 5.47 14.67 32.31
N VAL A 640 5.24 13.89 33.38
CA VAL A 640 3.89 13.30 33.69
C VAL A 640 3.40 13.63 35.10
N ALA A 641 3.60 14.87 35.56
CA ALA A 641 2.87 15.37 36.73
C ALA A 641 1.40 15.78 36.43
N SER A 642 0.85 15.49 35.23
CA SER A 642 -0.48 15.99 34.83
C SER A 642 -1.36 15.03 34.02
N SER A 643 -1.22 13.71 34.18
CA SER A 643 -2.31 12.78 33.82
C SER A 643 -3.17 12.53 35.05
N PRO A 644 -4.51 12.70 35.00
CA PRO A 644 -5.35 12.25 36.09
C PRO A 644 -5.11 10.75 36.26
N LYS A 645 -4.85 10.33 37.51
CA LYS A 645 -5.00 8.94 37.91
C LYS A 645 -6.50 8.64 37.83
N ASP A 646 -6.96 8.19 36.66
CA ASP A 646 -8.21 7.45 36.61
C ASP A 646 -7.97 6.19 37.41
N ASN A 647 -8.53 6.19 38.61
CA ASN A 647 -8.47 5.12 39.58
C ASN A 647 -9.47 4.03 39.14
N ASP A 648 -9.28 3.51 37.93
CA ASP A 648 -9.97 2.32 37.47
C ASP A 648 -9.17 1.14 38.03
N SER A 649 -9.66 0.65 39.17
CA SER A 649 -9.23 -0.59 39.80
C SER A 649 -9.01 -1.70 38.77
N GLU A 650 -8.00 -2.53 39.03
CA GLU A 650 -7.77 -3.83 38.42
C GLU A 650 -9.09 -4.63 38.36
N GLN A 651 -9.84 -4.45 37.29
CA GLN A 651 -10.86 -5.37 36.84
C GLN A 651 -10.22 -6.04 35.64
N ASP A 652 -9.79 -7.29 35.84
CA ASP A 652 -9.52 -8.22 34.75
C ASP A 652 -10.58 -8.07 33.64
N ASP A 653 -10.20 -8.39 32.40
CA ASP A 653 -11.06 -8.54 31.23
C ASP A 653 -12.24 -9.50 31.50
N VAL A 654 -13.19 -9.10 32.33
CA VAL A 654 -14.44 -9.79 32.60
C VAL A 654 -15.47 -9.23 31.63
N ASP A 655 -15.95 -10.13 30.79
CA ASP A 655 -17.00 -10.01 29.79
C ASP A 655 -17.99 -8.86 30.04
N GLU A 656 -17.96 -7.85 29.17
CA GLU A 656 -19.18 -7.11 28.82
C GLU A 656 -19.53 -7.42 27.37
N ASP A 657 -20.31 -8.49 27.21
CA ASP A 657 -21.27 -8.63 26.12
C ASP A 657 -22.36 -7.57 26.33
N GLU A 658 -22.05 -6.30 26.01
CA GLU A 658 -23.09 -5.29 25.80
C GLU A 658 -23.98 -5.79 24.64
N PRO A 659 -25.31 -5.77 24.78
CA PRO A 659 -26.20 -6.22 23.73
C PRO A 659 -26.02 -5.32 22.51
N ASP A 660 -25.66 -5.94 21.39
CA ASP A 660 -25.56 -5.34 20.07
C ASP A 660 -26.72 -4.33 19.85
N LEU A 661 -26.41 -3.10 19.41
CA LEU A 661 -27.42 -2.22 18.83
C LEU A 661 -28.17 -3.01 17.73
N PRO A 662 -29.49 -2.83 17.52
CA PRO A 662 -30.33 -3.69 16.67
C PRO A 662 -29.94 -3.80 15.18
N GLY A 663 -28.83 -3.17 14.75
CA GLY A 663 -28.24 -3.26 13.41
C GLY A 663 -26.93 -4.05 13.32
N ALA A 664 -26.34 -4.55 14.42
CA ALA A 664 -25.03 -5.22 14.39
C ALA A 664 -25.08 -6.71 13.97
N ALA A 665 -26.27 -7.30 13.89
CA ALA A 665 -26.46 -8.70 13.48
C ALA A 665 -26.30 -8.93 11.97
N LEU A 666 -26.23 -7.87 11.16
CA LEU A 666 -26.01 -7.95 9.72
C LEU A 666 -24.64 -7.35 9.37
N LEU A 667 -23.73 -8.20 8.88
CA LEU A 667 -22.43 -7.74 8.37
C LEU A 667 -22.59 -6.75 7.20
N PHE A 668 -23.73 -6.81 6.49
CA PHE A 668 -24.07 -6.00 5.31
C PHE A 668 -25.52 -5.51 5.34
N ARG A 669 -25.80 -4.34 4.75
CA ARG A 669 -27.16 -3.82 4.55
C ARG A 669 -27.88 -4.62 3.47
N GLN A 670 -29.11 -5.08 3.72
CA GLN A 670 -30.04 -5.43 2.63
C GLN A 670 -30.50 -4.12 1.96
N SER A 671 -30.17 -3.94 0.68
CA SER A 671 -30.67 -2.84 -0.13
C SER A 671 -32.17 -3.02 -0.37
N ALA A 672 -33.00 -2.47 0.52
CA ALA A 672 -34.42 -2.30 0.26
C ALA A 672 -34.58 -1.23 -0.83
N VAL A 673 -34.87 -1.67 -2.05
CA VAL A 673 -35.39 -0.82 -3.12
C VAL A 673 -36.79 -0.39 -2.71
N SER A 674 -36.93 0.87 -2.30
CA SER A 674 -38.22 1.52 -2.17
C SER A 674 -38.82 1.71 -3.56
N ASN A 675 -39.69 0.80 -3.97
CA ASN A 675 -40.64 1.07 -5.05
C ASN A 675 -41.90 1.68 -4.42
N GLU A 676 -42.07 2.98 -4.64
CA GLU A 676 -43.38 3.63 -4.55
C GLU A 676 -44.30 3.09 -5.66
N SER A 677 -45.46 2.58 -5.27
CA SER A 677 -46.78 2.59 -5.96
C SER A 677 -47.57 1.38 -5.44
N GLY A 678 -48.85 1.45 -5.09
CA GLY A 678 -49.80 2.54 -5.11
C GLY A 678 -50.89 2.27 -4.07
N VAL A 679 -51.60 3.32 -3.74
CA VAL A 679 -52.77 3.36 -2.88
C VAL A 679 -53.88 2.49 -3.46
N GLU A 680 -54.41 1.55 -2.68
CA GLU A 680 -55.85 1.29 -2.67
C GLU A 680 -56.31 0.76 -1.30
N LEU A 681 -57.44 1.31 -0.89
CA LEU A 681 -58.04 1.37 0.42
C LEU A 681 -59.04 0.21 0.57
N SER A 682 -59.11 -0.48 1.71
CA SER A 682 -60.34 -0.70 2.50
C SER A 682 -60.25 -1.86 3.53
N SER A 683 -60.20 -1.45 4.81
CA SER A 683 -61.04 -1.91 5.94
C SER A 683 -61.07 -3.37 6.45
N LYS A 684 -60.89 -3.44 7.78
CA LYS A 684 -61.58 -4.25 8.83
C LYS A 684 -60.80 -5.39 9.51
N GLU A 685 -60.35 -5.10 10.74
CA GLU A 685 -60.75 -5.74 12.03
C GLU A 685 -61.70 -6.95 11.89
N GLU A 686 -61.64 -8.05 12.65
CA GLU A 686 -61.35 -8.24 14.08
C GLU A 686 -61.44 -9.77 14.42
N THR A 687 -60.77 -10.18 15.52
CA THR A 687 -61.12 -11.24 16.51
C THR A 687 -61.46 -12.71 16.17
N GLN A 688 -60.64 -13.59 16.76
CA GLN A 688 -60.91 -14.66 17.75
C GLN A 688 -62.15 -15.58 17.70
N MET A 689 -61.82 -16.88 17.93
CA MET A 689 -62.48 -17.92 18.76
C MET A 689 -63.60 -18.82 18.20
N GLU A 690 -63.23 -20.11 18.16
CA GLU A 690 -63.91 -21.30 18.71
C GLU A 690 -65.15 -21.95 18.04
N ASP A 691 -65.08 -23.30 18.14
CA ASP A 691 -66.11 -24.36 18.11
C ASP A 691 -66.58 -25.02 16.79
N GLN A 692 -65.95 -26.19 16.54
CA GLN A 692 -66.48 -27.56 16.70
C GLN A 692 -67.71 -28.06 15.88
N GLU A 693 -67.51 -29.26 15.27
CA GLU A 693 -68.48 -30.27 14.75
C GLU A 693 -69.26 -29.90 13.46
N GLU A 694 -69.56 -30.76 12.47
CA GLU A 694 -69.48 -32.21 12.29
C GLU A 694 -69.68 -32.54 10.77
N LEU A 695 -69.07 -33.65 10.34
CA LEU A 695 -69.55 -34.69 9.40
C LEU A 695 -69.83 -34.44 7.89
N GLU A 696 -69.36 -35.48 7.16
CA GLU A 696 -69.83 -36.09 5.90
C GLU A 696 -69.38 -35.54 4.52
N GLY A 697 -68.42 -36.25 3.94
CA GLY A 697 -68.75 -37.23 2.89
C GLY A 697 -68.26 -36.92 1.46
N GLY A 698 -67.57 -37.89 0.86
CA GLY A 698 -67.68 -38.13 -0.59
C GLY A 698 -66.38 -38.25 -1.39
N GLU A 699 -65.92 -39.49 -1.51
CA GLU A 699 -64.99 -40.09 -2.49
C GLU A 699 -64.82 -39.39 -3.87
N ARG A 700 -63.58 -39.15 -4.30
CA ARG A 700 -62.84 -40.00 -5.26
C ARG A 700 -61.43 -39.48 -5.55
#